data_AF-A0AAV1SPL0-F1
#
_entry.id   AF-A0AAV1SPL0-F1
#
_cell.length_a   1.000
_cell.length_b   1.000
_cell.length_c   1.000
_cell.angle_alpha   90.00
_cell.angle_beta   90.00
_cell.angle_gamma   90.00
#
_symmetry.space_group_name_H-M   'P 1'
#
loop_
_entity.id
_entity.type
_entity.pdbx_description
1 polymer ?
#
loop_
_entity_poly.entity_id
_entity_poly.type
_entity_poly.pdbx_seq_one_letter_code
_entity_poly.pdbx_strand_id
1 'polypeptide(L)'
;MGLKGTVDIDILTQLPNLRTLSFMNNSLDGPMPEVKKLGSLRNFYLSNNDFSGKIGEDAFDGMNSLREVYLAHNVFTGGIPRSLVTLPKLTKLSLEGNRLDGNLPDFSQENLTVFDAADNNFKGQIPTSLSGFSTSSFTGNKGLCGKPLPACKSSKKKTMIIIVVIVVSVVALSAIVAFACIRSRQTKTPKFNGTEKKFAKNGIVQKETQLSDQFGDGKKGDNGQLHFVRYDRERFDLQDLLRASAEVLGNGTFGSSYKAVLLDGPGMVVKRFRHMSNVGKEEFHEHMRKLGTLSHPNLLPLVAYYYRREEKLLVSDLIENGSLASHLHAKRSPGKTWLDWPSRLKIVKGVARDGTFEPLLTDYALVPMVNRDHAQQVMVAYKSPEFTHSDRTTRKTDVWSLGILILEVLTGKFPENYLMQGKGGDADLATWVNSVVREEWTGEVFDMDMMRTKNCEGEMLKLLKIGMCCCEWNLERRWDLKEAVAKIEELKERDNDNDDLSNSFPSEALPRKAYKGREDYQLFLVVIMAGPDSQAKFIESSDFVANLSSRGVDYLLSGEGKVPLLSSCDGKVICLFFSANWCRPCKSFAPQLVKIYNSLRATGNKLEIVFISFDRDEDGFKEHFKCMPWLAVPFEVNLHRYLSDIYHVNRIPSFISLSSDGISVEEDMIGLVEDYGAEAFPFTRKRFEELRSIDDAKRHGGKLQQLLAHEGRNYVLSRDTRKILVSELGGKTIGLYFGAHWCPPSRAFTAQLIQAYSEIITSKDGCFEIILVSTDRDLKEFNTNLSNMPWLAIPYEDRTRQDLCRIFNIKGIPALVIIGQDGKIISTDGKAIISLYGAKAFPFTESRITEIEAALEKEGDALPRQVKDKKHQHALKLDMAKAYVCDCCKGQGKFWAFSCDVCDYDLHPACVEEACSDS
;
A
#
# COMPACT_ATOMS: atom_id res chain seq x y z
N MET A 1 5.63 -2.48 -18.93
CA MET A 1 5.83 -1.27 -19.77
C MET A 1 5.19 -1.38 -21.16
N GLY A 2 4.78 -2.58 -21.63
CA GLY A 2 4.21 -2.76 -22.98
C GLY A 2 5.26 -2.95 -24.09
N LEU A 3 6.49 -3.32 -23.72
CA LEU A 3 7.56 -3.69 -24.66
C LEU A 3 7.17 -4.93 -25.48
N LYS A 4 7.69 -5.06 -26.70
CA LYS A 4 7.38 -6.13 -27.65
C LYS A 4 8.62 -6.65 -28.38
N GLY A 5 8.53 -7.87 -28.91
CA GLY A 5 9.63 -8.56 -29.58
C GLY A 5 10.45 -9.42 -28.63
N THR A 6 11.55 -9.96 -29.15
CA THR A 6 12.47 -10.87 -28.45
C THR A 6 13.48 -10.14 -27.56
N VAL A 7 14.03 -10.84 -26.57
CA VAL A 7 15.08 -10.34 -25.68
C VAL A 7 16.45 -10.81 -26.16
N ASP A 8 17.29 -9.87 -26.60
CA ASP A 8 18.72 -10.11 -26.82
C ASP A 8 19.47 -10.11 -25.47
N ILE A 9 20.14 -11.23 -25.17
CA ILE A 9 20.94 -11.42 -23.95
C ILE A 9 22.42 -11.10 -24.17
N ASP A 10 22.92 -11.11 -25.40
CA ASP A 10 24.36 -10.90 -25.66
C ASP A 10 24.79 -9.47 -25.32
N ILE A 11 23.92 -8.48 -25.52
CA ILE A 11 24.11 -7.10 -25.04
C ILE A 11 24.30 -7.06 -23.51
N LEU A 12 23.57 -7.89 -22.76
CA LEU A 12 23.60 -7.91 -21.29
C LEU A 12 24.84 -8.62 -20.72
N THR A 13 25.58 -9.39 -21.52
CA THR A 13 26.82 -10.06 -21.06
C THR A 13 27.91 -9.08 -20.63
N GLN A 14 27.85 -7.83 -21.11
CA GLN A 14 28.75 -6.74 -20.73
C GLN A 14 28.53 -6.24 -19.28
N LEU A 15 27.53 -6.78 -18.56
CA LEU A 15 27.19 -6.42 -17.18
C LEU A 15 27.56 -7.55 -16.19
N PRO A 16 28.87 -7.81 -15.92
CA PRO A 16 29.32 -8.99 -15.16
C PRO A 16 28.83 -9.05 -13.70
N ASN A 17 28.33 -7.94 -13.17
CA ASN A 17 27.77 -7.84 -11.83
C ASN A 17 26.23 -7.95 -11.76
N LEU A 18 25.53 -8.10 -12.88
CA LEU A 18 24.07 -8.18 -12.94
C LEU A 18 23.53 -9.31 -12.03
N ARG A 19 22.75 -8.94 -11.00
CA ARG A 19 22.16 -9.88 -10.03
C ARG A 19 20.65 -10.06 -10.18
N THR A 20 19.96 -9.05 -10.71
CA THR A 20 18.52 -9.08 -10.93
C THR A 20 18.22 -8.67 -12.37
N LEU A 21 17.36 -9.43 -13.04
CA LEU A 21 16.89 -9.12 -14.39
C LEU A 21 15.38 -9.36 -14.43
N SER A 22 14.62 -8.31 -14.76
CA SER A 22 13.16 -8.33 -14.77
C SER A 22 12.63 -7.73 -16.07
N PHE A 23 11.79 -8.50 -16.75
CA PHE A 23 11.05 -8.08 -17.93
C PHE A 23 9.53 -8.21 -17.73
N MET A 24 9.07 -8.33 -16.47
CA MET A 24 7.67 -8.57 -16.15
C MET A 24 6.71 -7.49 -16.69
N ASN A 25 5.45 -7.89 -16.93
CA ASN A 25 4.34 -7.01 -17.29
C ASN A 25 4.59 -6.26 -18.61
N ASN A 26 4.91 -7.01 -19.67
CA ASN A 26 5.11 -6.53 -21.04
C ASN A 26 4.37 -7.46 -22.02
N SER A 27 4.70 -7.37 -23.32
CA SER A 27 4.21 -8.25 -24.38
C SER A 27 5.39 -8.72 -25.23
N LEU A 28 6.47 -9.12 -24.56
CA LEU A 28 7.68 -9.68 -25.16
C LEU A 28 7.40 -11.13 -25.56
N ASP A 29 7.94 -11.55 -26.70
CA ASP A 29 7.58 -12.81 -27.36
C ASP A 29 8.81 -13.63 -27.77
N GLY A 30 8.57 -14.77 -28.43
CA GLY A 30 9.59 -15.71 -28.86
C GLY A 30 10.02 -16.71 -27.76
N PRO A 31 11.19 -17.36 -27.91
CA PRO A 31 11.65 -18.41 -27.01
C PRO A 31 12.20 -17.89 -25.67
N MET A 32 12.46 -18.82 -24.75
CA MET A 32 13.23 -18.55 -23.52
C MET A 32 14.58 -17.87 -23.86
N PRO A 33 14.89 -16.69 -23.29
CA PRO A 33 16.17 -16.02 -23.53
C PRO A 33 17.36 -16.82 -22.95
N GLU A 34 18.56 -16.70 -23.56
CA GLU A 34 19.76 -17.48 -23.19
C GLU A 34 20.45 -17.06 -21.87
N VAL A 35 19.69 -16.98 -20.77
CA VAL A 35 20.16 -16.46 -19.48
C VAL A 35 21.31 -17.24 -18.83
N LYS A 36 21.60 -18.47 -19.26
CA LYS A 36 22.86 -19.19 -18.94
C LYS A 36 24.13 -18.35 -19.20
N LYS A 37 24.10 -17.44 -20.18
CA LYS A 37 25.17 -16.45 -20.45
C LYS A 37 25.42 -15.47 -19.29
N LEU A 38 24.46 -15.31 -18.38
CA LEU A 38 24.46 -14.38 -17.26
C LEU A 38 24.67 -15.08 -15.90
N GLY A 39 25.66 -15.97 -15.78
CA GLY A 39 25.89 -16.82 -14.59
C GLY A 39 26.07 -16.11 -13.22
N SER A 40 26.23 -14.78 -13.21
CA SER A 40 26.19 -13.93 -12.00
C SER A 40 24.78 -13.75 -11.40
N LEU A 41 23.72 -14.01 -12.17
CA LEU A 41 22.35 -13.68 -11.82
C LEU A 41 21.85 -14.42 -10.56
N ARG A 42 21.03 -13.75 -9.76
CA ARG A 42 20.36 -14.28 -8.57
C ARG A 42 18.84 -14.34 -8.73
N ASN A 43 18.25 -13.33 -9.36
CA ASN A 43 16.82 -13.15 -9.45
C ASN A 43 16.43 -12.92 -10.92
N PHE A 44 15.51 -13.73 -11.46
CA PHE A 44 15.06 -13.66 -12.84
C PHE A 44 13.54 -13.68 -12.94
N TYR A 45 12.97 -12.67 -13.59
CA TYR A 45 11.52 -12.47 -13.66
C TYR A 45 11.05 -12.17 -15.10
N LEU A 46 10.32 -13.09 -15.72
CA LEU A 46 9.67 -12.95 -17.04
C LEU A 46 8.13 -12.93 -16.98
N SER A 47 7.52 -13.06 -15.80
CA SER A 47 6.07 -13.23 -15.67
C SER A 47 5.23 -12.15 -16.35
N ASN A 48 4.05 -12.54 -16.85
CA ASN A 48 3.14 -11.69 -17.64
C ASN A 48 3.79 -11.16 -18.92
N ASN A 49 4.01 -12.08 -19.87
CA ASN A 49 4.53 -11.84 -21.23
C ASN A 49 3.97 -12.91 -22.20
N ASP A 50 4.38 -12.84 -23.47
CA ASP A 50 3.96 -13.73 -24.56
C ASP A 50 5.05 -14.76 -24.95
N PHE A 51 6.02 -15.04 -24.06
CA PHE A 51 7.11 -16.00 -24.33
C PHE A 51 6.57 -17.43 -24.50
N SER A 52 7.19 -18.22 -25.39
CA SER A 52 6.64 -19.48 -25.88
C SER A 52 7.72 -20.53 -26.21
N GLY A 53 7.30 -21.67 -26.75
CA GLY A 53 8.20 -22.78 -27.10
C GLY A 53 8.61 -23.60 -25.88
N LYS A 54 9.71 -24.35 -25.97
CA LYS A 54 10.24 -25.16 -24.87
C LYS A 54 11.37 -24.44 -24.15
N ILE A 55 11.41 -24.58 -22.83
CA ILE A 55 12.59 -24.20 -22.03
C ILE A 55 13.66 -25.28 -22.25
N GLY A 56 14.87 -24.90 -22.63
CA GLY A 56 15.97 -25.84 -22.88
C GLY A 56 16.44 -26.55 -21.60
N GLU A 57 16.83 -27.81 -21.71
CA GLU A 57 17.34 -28.60 -20.57
C GLU A 57 18.55 -27.94 -19.88
N ASP A 58 19.36 -27.21 -20.65
CA ASP A 58 20.57 -26.46 -20.30
C ASP A 58 20.33 -24.96 -20.00
N ALA A 59 19.08 -24.48 -20.04
CA ALA A 59 18.76 -23.04 -20.02
C ALA A 59 19.28 -22.27 -18.80
N PHE A 60 19.56 -22.98 -17.68
CA PHE A 60 20.10 -22.42 -16.44
C PHE A 60 21.48 -22.97 -16.06
N ASP A 61 22.18 -23.66 -16.98
CA ASP A 61 23.50 -24.24 -16.69
C ASP A 61 24.51 -23.17 -16.28
N GLY A 62 25.35 -23.51 -15.29
CA GLY A 62 26.35 -22.62 -14.71
C GLY A 62 25.81 -21.51 -13.80
N MET A 63 24.48 -21.28 -13.71
CA MET A 63 23.85 -20.20 -12.94
C MET A 63 23.82 -20.45 -11.41
N ASN A 64 24.96 -20.82 -10.84
CA ASN A 64 25.17 -21.21 -9.44
C ASN A 64 24.82 -20.13 -8.39
N SER A 65 24.44 -18.92 -8.81
CA SER A 65 23.98 -17.84 -7.94
C SER A 65 22.45 -17.67 -7.90
N LEU A 66 21.70 -18.35 -8.78
CA LEU A 66 20.28 -18.16 -8.99
C LEU A 66 19.44 -18.68 -7.81
N ARG A 67 18.43 -17.89 -7.42
CA ARG A 67 17.59 -18.03 -6.22
C ARG A 67 16.12 -17.90 -6.49
N GLU A 68 15.74 -16.97 -7.37
CA GLU A 68 14.35 -16.66 -7.69
C GLU A 68 14.15 -16.73 -9.20
N VAL A 69 13.20 -17.55 -9.64
CA VAL A 69 12.82 -17.73 -11.04
C VAL A 69 11.31 -17.64 -11.18
N TYR A 70 10.82 -16.63 -11.88
CA TYR A 70 9.40 -16.36 -12.09
C TYR A 70 9.11 -16.29 -13.59
N LEU A 71 8.37 -17.28 -14.10
CA LEU A 71 8.00 -17.44 -15.51
C LEU A 71 6.46 -17.49 -15.72
N ALA A 72 5.68 -17.24 -14.65
CA ALA A 72 4.24 -17.38 -14.64
C ALA A 72 3.51 -16.50 -15.68
N HIS A 73 2.33 -16.93 -16.13
CA HIS A 73 1.52 -16.25 -17.15
C HIS A 73 2.32 -15.94 -18.42
N ASN A 74 2.75 -17.02 -19.08
CA ASN A 74 3.42 -17.07 -20.37
C ASN A 74 2.86 -18.27 -21.17
N VAL A 75 3.46 -18.59 -22.32
CA VAL A 75 3.02 -19.66 -23.24
C VAL A 75 4.07 -20.77 -23.36
N PHE A 76 4.93 -20.97 -22.34
CA PHE A 76 5.96 -22.01 -22.34
C PHE A 76 5.35 -23.42 -22.34
N THR A 77 6.05 -24.38 -22.94
CA THR A 77 5.61 -25.77 -23.18
C THR A 77 6.70 -26.78 -22.83
N GLY A 78 6.33 -28.05 -22.65
CA GLY A 78 7.27 -29.12 -22.28
C GLY A 78 7.54 -29.19 -20.78
N GLY A 79 8.54 -30.01 -20.40
CA GLY A 79 8.87 -30.26 -19.01
C GLY A 79 9.65 -29.13 -18.32
N ILE A 80 9.78 -29.25 -17.00
CA ILE A 80 10.70 -28.44 -16.21
C ILE A 80 12.14 -28.95 -16.48
N PRO A 81 13.07 -28.08 -16.95
CA PRO A 81 14.40 -28.53 -17.41
C PRO A 81 15.32 -28.92 -16.24
N ARG A 82 16.17 -29.92 -16.47
CA ARG A 82 17.11 -30.46 -15.48
C ARG A 82 18.03 -29.39 -14.88
N SER A 83 18.51 -28.43 -15.66
CA SER A 83 19.36 -27.33 -15.16
C SER A 83 18.67 -26.55 -14.03
N LEU A 84 17.39 -26.22 -14.18
CA LEU A 84 16.60 -25.53 -13.15
C LEU A 84 16.46 -26.39 -11.87
N VAL A 85 16.14 -27.68 -12.03
CA VAL A 85 15.97 -28.63 -10.92
C VAL A 85 17.26 -28.84 -10.13
N THR A 86 18.42 -28.63 -10.74
CA THR A 86 19.75 -28.83 -10.13
C THR A 86 20.41 -27.54 -9.60
N LEU A 87 19.72 -26.39 -9.64
CA LEU A 87 20.25 -25.12 -9.15
C LEU A 87 20.50 -25.14 -7.61
N PRO A 88 21.75 -24.99 -7.14
CA PRO A 88 22.11 -25.25 -5.74
C PRO A 88 21.65 -24.16 -4.74
N LYS A 89 20.94 -23.12 -5.20
CA LYS A 89 20.50 -21.99 -4.37
C LYS A 89 19.06 -21.54 -4.66
N LEU A 90 18.29 -22.28 -5.46
CA LEU A 90 16.91 -21.95 -5.80
C LEU A 90 16.03 -21.98 -4.54
N THR A 91 15.44 -20.85 -4.20
CA THR A 91 14.59 -20.64 -3.02
C THR A 91 13.15 -20.25 -3.38
N LYS A 92 12.92 -19.72 -4.59
CA LYS A 92 11.58 -19.41 -5.12
C LYS A 92 11.47 -19.80 -6.60
N LEU A 93 10.39 -20.50 -6.96
CA LEU A 93 10.06 -20.87 -8.33
C LEU A 93 8.56 -20.64 -8.58
N SER A 94 8.22 -19.91 -9.64
CA SER A 94 6.83 -19.68 -10.07
C SER A 94 6.70 -19.93 -11.57
N LEU A 95 5.85 -20.90 -11.92
CA LEU A 95 5.59 -21.41 -13.27
C LEU A 95 4.11 -21.34 -13.67
N GLU A 96 3.27 -20.78 -12.80
CA GLU A 96 1.80 -20.71 -12.92
C GLU A 96 1.30 -20.26 -14.31
N GLY A 97 0.14 -20.76 -14.75
CA GLY A 97 -0.56 -20.22 -15.92
C GLY A 97 0.25 -20.30 -17.22
N ASN A 98 0.88 -21.45 -17.46
CA ASN A 98 1.67 -21.75 -18.66
C ASN A 98 1.08 -22.99 -19.37
N ARG A 99 1.81 -23.56 -20.34
CA ARG A 99 1.42 -24.80 -21.03
C ARG A 99 2.44 -25.93 -20.79
N LEU A 100 3.22 -25.86 -19.71
CA LEU A 100 4.20 -26.87 -19.33
C LEU A 100 3.51 -28.20 -19.04
N ASP A 101 4.18 -29.31 -19.32
CA ASP A 101 3.63 -30.67 -19.27
C ASP A 101 4.66 -31.68 -18.74
N GLY A 102 4.26 -32.95 -18.66
CA GLY A 102 5.11 -34.01 -18.13
C GLY A 102 4.88 -34.20 -16.63
N ASN A 103 5.83 -34.86 -15.97
CA ASN A 103 5.77 -35.09 -14.53
C ASN A 103 6.58 -34.01 -13.80
N LEU A 104 6.12 -33.62 -12.60
CA LEU A 104 6.94 -32.77 -11.73
C LEU A 104 8.20 -33.52 -11.28
N PRO A 105 9.39 -32.93 -11.38
CA PRO A 105 10.64 -33.53 -10.93
C PRO A 105 10.82 -33.36 -9.41
N ASP A 106 11.65 -34.21 -8.82
CA ASP A 106 12.03 -34.12 -7.40
C ASP A 106 13.05 -33.00 -7.20
N PHE A 107 12.76 -32.06 -6.30
CA PHE A 107 13.59 -30.86 -6.07
C PHE A 107 14.52 -31.08 -4.87
N SER A 108 15.83 -31.06 -5.15
CA SER A 108 16.90 -31.31 -4.15
C SER A 108 17.16 -30.15 -3.18
N GLN A 109 16.46 -29.03 -3.33
CA GLN A 109 16.68 -27.79 -2.58
C GLN A 109 15.88 -27.76 -1.27
N GLU A 110 16.53 -28.10 -0.15
CA GLU A 110 15.96 -28.03 1.21
C GLU A 110 15.39 -26.65 1.61
N ASN A 111 15.75 -25.59 0.88
CA ASN A 111 15.34 -24.20 1.13
C ASN A 111 14.42 -23.65 0.03
N LEU A 112 13.74 -24.51 -0.74
CA LEU A 112 12.66 -24.07 -1.62
C LEU A 112 11.47 -23.61 -0.75
N THR A 113 11.23 -22.30 -0.68
CA THR A 113 10.24 -21.66 0.19
C THR A 113 8.98 -21.20 -0.56
N VAL A 114 9.09 -20.98 -1.87
CA VAL A 114 7.96 -20.68 -2.75
C VAL A 114 8.07 -21.60 -3.96
N PHE A 115 7.02 -22.36 -4.21
CA PHE A 115 6.84 -23.14 -5.43
C PHE A 115 5.42 -22.92 -5.93
N ASP A 116 5.27 -22.56 -7.20
CA ASP A 116 3.97 -22.58 -7.87
C ASP A 116 4.08 -23.18 -9.28
N ALA A 117 3.17 -24.09 -9.59
CA ALA A 117 3.01 -24.74 -10.89
C ALA A 117 1.53 -24.84 -11.31
N ALA A 118 0.65 -24.02 -10.74
CA ALA A 118 -0.79 -24.01 -11.05
C ALA A 118 -1.09 -23.72 -12.53
N ASP A 119 -2.30 -24.05 -12.98
CA ASP A 119 -2.80 -23.78 -14.34
C ASP A 119 -1.81 -24.15 -15.47
N ASN A 120 -1.33 -25.40 -15.40
CA ASN A 120 -0.46 -26.04 -16.39
C ASN A 120 -1.00 -27.43 -16.78
N ASN A 121 -0.25 -28.19 -17.59
CA ASN A 121 -0.60 -29.53 -18.07
C ASN A 121 0.20 -30.66 -17.37
N PHE A 122 0.70 -30.44 -16.14
CA PHE A 122 1.47 -31.46 -15.41
C PHE A 122 0.61 -32.68 -15.04
N LYS A 123 1.28 -33.84 -14.94
CA LYS A 123 0.64 -35.15 -14.70
C LYS A 123 1.45 -36.08 -13.81
N GLY A 124 0.77 -37.08 -13.25
CA GLY A 124 1.38 -38.08 -12.37
C GLY A 124 1.36 -37.69 -10.89
N GLN A 125 2.18 -38.36 -10.09
CA GLN A 125 2.24 -38.14 -8.65
C GLN A 125 3.13 -36.93 -8.31
N ILE A 126 2.66 -36.06 -7.40
CA ILE A 126 3.47 -34.97 -6.84
C ILE A 126 4.64 -35.57 -6.01
N PRO A 127 5.90 -35.17 -6.28
CA PRO A 127 7.07 -35.60 -5.50
C PRO A 127 7.01 -35.20 -4.04
N THR A 128 7.66 -35.98 -3.16
CA THR A 128 7.64 -35.73 -1.71
C THR A 128 8.25 -34.37 -1.35
N SER A 129 9.29 -33.92 -2.05
CA SER A 129 9.88 -32.58 -1.89
C SER A 129 8.88 -31.44 -2.08
N LEU A 130 7.87 -31.63 -2.95
CA LEU A 130 6.85 -30.64 -3.26
C LEU A 130 5.55 -30.83 -2.45
N SER A 131 5.43 -31.95 -1.72
CA SER A 131 4.18 -32.31 -1.02
C SER A 131 3.84 -31.43 0.20
N GLY A 132 4.74 -30.52 0.59
CA GLY A 132 4.54 -29.54 1.67
C GLY A 132 4.03 -28.17 1.21
N PHE A 133 3.95 -27.89 -0.09
CA PHE A 133 3.33 -26.66 -0.60
C PHE A 133 1.80 -26.76 -0.55
N SER A 134 1.13 -25.61 -0.70
CA SER A 134 -0.33 -25.52 -0.65
C SER A 134 -1.00 -26.26 -1.81
N THR A 135 -2.29 -26.60 -1.66
CA THR A 135 -3.10 -27.15 -2.77
C THR A 135 -3.17 -26.23 -3.98
N SER A 136 -3.19 -24.90 -3.75
CA SER A 136 -3.25 -23.88 -4.80
C SER A 136 -2.06 -23.95 -5.76
N SER A 137 -0.84 -24.24 -5.26
CA SER A 137 0.38 -24.37 -6.06
C SER A 137 0.35 -25.48 -7.12
N PHE A 138 -0.72 -26.28 -7.17
CA PHE A 138 -0.93 -27.38 -8.11
C PHE A 138 -2.32 -27.39 -8.77
N THR A 139 -3.18 -26.38 -8.54
CA THR A 139 -4.52 -26.33 -9.17
C THR A 139 -4.46 -26.22 -10.70
N GLY A 140 -5.58 -26.43 -11.39
CA GLY A 140 -5.65 -26.47 -12.86
C GLY A 140 -5.09 -27.72 -13.53
N ASN A 141 -4.02 -28.30 -12.96
CA ASN A 141 -3.30 -29.47 -13.50
C ASN A 141 -4.11 -30.77 -13.38
N LYS A 142 -5.02 -31.00 -14.32
CA LYS A 142 -5.96 -32.15 -14.36
C LYS A 142 -5.30 -33.55 -14.28
N GLY A 143 -3.99 -33.64 -14.51
CA GLY A 143 -3.23 -34.89 -14.45
C GLY A 143 -2.52 -35.16 -13.12
N LEU A 144 -2.40 -34.19 -12.21
CA LEU A 144 -1.66 -34.34 -10.96
C LEU A 144 -2.48 -35.03 -9.87
N CYS A 145 -1.78 -35.74 -8.97
CA CYS A 145 -2.36 -36.41 -7.81
C CYS A 145 -1.31 -36.69 -6.71
N GLY A 146 -1.77 -37.09 -5.52
CA GLY A 146 -0.92 -37.24 -4.34
C GLY A 146 -0.69 -35.90 -3.62
N LYS A 147 -0.26 -35.96 -2.36
CA LYS A 147 -0.24 -34.81 -1.44
C LYS A 147 0.51 -33.59 -2.05
N PRO A 148 -0.03 -32.36 -1.94
CA PRO A 148 -1.22 -31.98 -1.18
C PRO A 148 -2.57 -32.34 -1.85
N LEU A 149 -2.59 -32.72 -3.13
CA LEU A 149 -3.79 -33.11 -3.85
C LEU A 149 -4.31 -34.51 -3.44
N PRO A 150 -5.57 -34.87 -3.80
CA PRO A 150 -6.11 -36.20 -3.53
C PRO A 150 -5.24 -37.35 -4.06
N ALA A 151 -5.23 -38.47 -3.34
CA ALA A 151 -4.38 -39.62 -3.64
C ALA A 151 -4.61 -40.16 -5.07
N CYS A 152 -3.50 -40.52 -5.74
CA CYS A 152 -3.55 -41.05 -7.10
C CYS A 152 -4.47 -42.27 -7.22
N LYS A 153 -5.43 -42.22 -8.15
CA LYS A 153 -6.36 -43.31 -8.44
C LYS A 153 -5.60 -44.55 -8.92
N SER A 154 -5.35 -45.50 -8.02
CA SER A 154 -4.59 -46.71 -8.31
C SER A 154 -5.24 -47.49 -9.45
N SER A 155 -4.51 -47.66 -10.57
CA SER A 155 -4.98 -48.46 -11.69
C SER A 155 -5.26 -49.89 -11.25
N LYS A 156 -6.54 -50.31 -11.26
CA LYS A 156 -7.00 -51.66 -10.89
C LYS A 156 -6.62 -52.72 -11.94
N LYS A 157 -5.32 -52.85 -12.22
CA LYS A 157 -4.74 -53.85 -13.15
C LYS A 157 -3.63 -54.72 -12.56
N LYS A 158 -3.18 -54.48 -11.31
CA LYS A 158 -2.25 -55.38 -10.59
C LYS A 158 -2.88 -56.13 -9.41
N THR A 159 -3.94 -55.60 -8.79
CA THR A 159 -4.58 -56.20 -7.60
C THR A 159 -5.29 -57.53 -7.89
N MET A 160 -5.89 -57.72 -9.07
CA MET A 160 -6.63 -58.94 -9.40
C MET A 160 -5.74 -60.20 -9.42
N ILE A 161 -4.49 -60.09 -9.87
CA ILE A 161 -3.54 -61.22 -9.88
C ILE A 161 -3.21 -61.64 -8.44
N ILE A 162 -2.98 -60.67 -7.56
CA ILE A 162 -2.66 -60.92 -6.14
C ILE A 162 -3.85 -61.57 -5.43
N ILE A 163 -5.08 -61.10 -5.67
CA ILE A 163 -6.29 -61.70 -5.07
C ILE A 163 -6.47 -63.15 -5.54
N VAL A 164 -6.28 -63.45 -6.83
CA VAL A 164 -6.37 -64.84 -7.33
C VAL A 164 -5.31 -65.74 -6.70
N VAL A 165 -4.05 -65.29 -6.59
CA VAL A 165 -2.97 -66.07 -5.95
C VAL A 165 -3.25 -66.29 -4.46
N ILE A 166 -3.76 -65.29 -3.73
CA ILE A 166 -4.14 -65.43 -2.32
C ILE A 166 -5.31 -66.40 -2.15
N VAL A 167 -6.36 -66.31 -2.98
CA VAL A 167 -7.50 -67.24 -2.90
C VAL A 167 -7.07 -68.68 -3.18
N VAL A 168 -6.26 -68.92 -4.22
CA VAL A 168 -5.75 -70.27 -4.55
C VAL A 168 -4.86 -70.82 -3.41
N SER A 169 -3.97 -70.02 -2.84
CA SER A 169 -3.10 -70.46 -1.75
C SER A 169 -3.83 -70.65 -0.42
N VAL A 170 -4.86 -69.86 -0.11
CA VAL A 170 -5.72 -70.06 1.07
C VAL A 170 -6.62 -71.29 0.92
N VAL A 171 -7.12 -71.59 -0.29
CA VAL A 171 -7.85 -72.84 -0.56
C VAL A 171 -6.94 -74.05 -0.44
N ALA A 172 -5.69 -73.98 -0.95
CA ALA A 172 -4.71 -75.04 -0.78
C ALA A 172 -4.31 -75.26 0.71
N LEU A 173 -4.04 -74.18 1.45
CA LEU A 173 -3.68 -74.25 2.88
C LEU A 173 -4.84 -74.76 3.74
N SER A 174 -6.08 -74.34 3.48
CA SER A 174 -7.24 -74.84 4.23
C SER A 174 -7.53 -76.32 3.96
N ALA A 175 -7.29 -76.82 2.74
CA ALA A 175 -7.32 -78.25 2.44
C ALA A 175 -6.24 -79.05 3.21
N ILE A 176 -5.01 -78.53 3.27
CA ILE A 176 -3.90 -79.13 4.03
C ILE A 176 -4.19 -79.14 5.54
N VAL A 177 -4.72 -78.04 6.09
CA VAL A 177 -5.10 -77.94 7.50
C VAL A 177 -6.29 -78.86 7.83
N ALA A 178 -7.28 -78.99 6.95
CA ALA A 178 -8.36 -79.95 7.12
C ALA A 178 -7.83 -81.40 7.20
N PHE A 179 -6.89 -81.77 6.31
CA PHE A 179 -6.23 -83.07 6.32
C PHE A 179 -5.41 -83.33 7.60
N ALA A 180 -4.70 -82.31 8.10
CA ALA A 180 -3.93 -82.38 9.34
C ALA A 180 -4.81 -82.47 10.61
N CYS A 181 -5.92 -81.74 10.64
CA CYS A 181 -6.89 -81.74 11.76
C CYS A 181 -7.65 -83.07 11.88
N ILE A 182 -7.85 -83.80 10.77
CA ILE A 182 -8.41 -85.17 10.79
C ILE A 182 -7.43 -86.16 11.41
N ARG A 183 -6.11 -85.96 11.26
CA ARG A 183 -5.09 -86.98 11.58
C ARG A 183 -4.45 -86.86 12.97
N SER A 184 -4.73 -85.80 13.74
CA SER A 184 -3.99 -85.45 14.97
C SER A 184 -4.78 -85.59 16.28
N ARG A 185 -6.05 -86.05 16.26
CA ARG A 185 -6.84 -86.32 17.48
C ARG A 185 -6.44 -87.63 18.19
N GLN A 186 -5.23 -87.70 18.75
CA GLN A 186 -4.88 -88.74 19.75
C GLN A 186 -4.13 -88.21 20.98
N THR A 187 -4.74 -88.48 22.14
CA THR A 187 -4.14 -88.73 23.46
C THR A 187 -3.37 -87.65 24.25
N LYS A 188 -4.04 -87.22 25.34
CA LYS A 188 -3.57 -87.20 26.76
C LYS A 188 -2.87 -85.94 27.31
N THR A 189 -2.83 -85.92 28.65
CA THR A 189 -2.63 -84.82 29.63
C THR A 189 -1.71 -85.33 30.78
N PRO A 190 -1.52 -84.69 31.97
CA PRO A 190 -1.65 -83.28 32.45
C PRO A 190 -0.38 -82.80 33.26
N LYS A 191 -0.53 -81.79 34.15
CA LYS A 191 0.34 -81.37 35.31
C LYS A 191 1.44 -80.31 35.02
N PHE A 192 1.87 -79.43 35.96
CA PHE A 192 1.43 -79.05 37.33
C PHE A 192 1.95 -77.63 37.72
N ASN A 193 1.27 -76.93 38.67
CA ASN A 193 1.70 -75.83 39.58
C ASN A 193 2.49 -74.59 39.05
N GLY A 194 2.43 -73.40 39.67
CA GLY A 194 1.57 -72.88 40.76
C GLY A 194 2.23 -71.76 41.62
N THR A 195 1.42 -70.86 42.23
CA THR A 195 1.72 -69.99 43.42
C THR A 195 2.87 -68.92 43.36
N GLU A 196 2.86 -67.77 44.06
CA GLU A 196 1.81 -66.87 44.62
C GLU A 196 2.38 -65.49 45.13
N LYS A 197 1.51 -64.47 45.29
CA LYS A 197 1.45 -63.40 46.34
C LYS A 197 2.59 -62.36 46.65
N LYS A 198 2.23 -61.07 46.40
CA LYS A 198 2.00 -59.94 47.39
C LYS A 198 3.11 -58.98 47.97
N PHE A 199 2.66 -57.72 48.14
CA PHE A 199 2.79 -56.75 49.29
C PHE A 199 3.90 -55.65 49.39
N ALA A 200 3.55 -54.42 48.94
CA ALA A 200 3.15 -53.21 49.72
C ALA A 200 4.06 -52.43 50.74
N LYS A 201 3.88 -51.08 50.71
CA LYS A 201 3.90 -50.01 51.78
C LYS A 201 5.09 -49.03 52.03
N ASN A 202 4.79 -47.75 51.76
CA ASN A 202 4.86 -46.53 52.61
C ASN A 202 6.16 -45.85 53.13
N GLY A 203 6.19 -44.50 52.96
CA GLY A 203 6.97 -43.47 53.70
C GLY A 203 6.88 -42.12 52.95
N ILE A 204 6.40 -40.94 53.43
CA ILE A 204 5.93 -40.34 54.72
C ILE A 204 7.04 -39.64 55.56
N VAL A 205 6.94 -38.38 56.04
CA VAL A 205 6.31 -37.09 55.58
C VAL A 205 6.80 -35.91 56.47
N GLN A 206 6.89 -34.65 56.00
CA GLN A 206 6.84 -33.44 56.87
C GLN A 206 6.44 -32.12 56.15
N LYS A 207 6.13 -31.08 56.94
CA LYS A 207 5.43 -29.82 56.56
C LYS A 207 5.65 -28.76 57.66
N GLU A 208 5.75 -27.47 57.31
CA GLU A 208 5.64 -26.35 58.27
C GLU A 208 4.79 -25.19 57.69
N THR A 209 4.40 -24.17 58.50
CA THR A 209 3.06 -23.55 58.34
C THR A 209 2.86 -22.14 58.95
N GLN A 210 2.07 -21.31 58.25
CA GLN A 210 1.32 -20.08 58.68
C GLN A 210 2.07 -18.79 59.06
N LEU A 211 1.58 -17.67 58.50
CA LEU A 211 0.82 -16.56 59.14
C LEU A 211 0.60 -15.49 58.04
N SER A 212 -0.54 -15.40 57.35
CA SER A 212 -1.87 -14.89 57.75
C SER A 212 -1.98 -13.36 57.87
N ASP A 213 -2.81 -12.76 57.01
CA ASP A 213 -3.97 -12.02 57.48
C ASP A 213 -5.13 -12.10 56.47
N GLN A 214 -6.35 -11.72 56.88
CA GLN A 214 -7.61 -11.97 56.13
C GLN A 214 -8.49 -10.73 55.94
N PHE A 215 -9.64 -10.96 55.27
CA PHE A 215 -10.77 -10.07 54.98
C PHE A 215 -10.58 -9.13 53.78
N GLY A 216 -11.57 -8.96 52.88
CA GLY A 216 -12.98 -9.41 52.93
C GLY A 216 -13.57 -9.92 51.61
N ASP A 217 -14.81 -10.42 51.73
CA ASP A 217 -15.62 -11.09 50.70
C ASP A 217 -16.02 -10.19 49.50
N GLY A 218 -16.37 -10.80 48.36
CA GLY A 218 -16.86 -10.07 47.19
C GLY A 218 -16.82 -10.82 45.86
N LYS A 219 -17.69 -11.81 45.64
CA LYS A 219 -17.94 -12.35 44.29
C LYS A 219 -18.60 -11.29 43.37
N LYS A 220 -17.78 -10.59 42.58
CA LYS A 220 -18.20 -10.02 41.29
C LYS A 220 -17.27 -10.55 40.19
N GLY A 221 -17.85 -10.91 39.05
CA GLY A 221 -17.07 -11.20 37.86
C GLY A 221 -16.41 -9.92 37.35
N ASP A 222 -15.10 -9.98 37.10
CA ASP A 222 -14.28 -8.85 36.64
C ASP A 222 -14.56 -8.54 35.15
N ASN A 223 -15.74 -7.98 34.93
CA ASN A 223 -16.33 -7.64 33.64
C ASN A 223 -16.28 -6.11 33.44
N GLY A 224 -15.11 -5.60 33.06
CA GLY A 224 -14.97 -4.30 32.41
C GLY A 224 -14.75 -3.09 33.33
N GLN A 225 -13.96 -3.21 34.39
CA GLN A 225 -13.46 -2.04 35.13
C GLN A 225 -12.25 -1.41 34.41
N LEU A 226 -12.04 -0.10 34.59
CA LEU A 226 -10.82 0.59 34.16
C LEU A 226 -9.72 0.39 35.21
N HIS A 227 -8.55 -0.10 34.81
CA HIS A 227 -7.44 -0.40 35.72
C HIS A 227 -6.38 0.71 35.67
N PHE A 228 -6.19 1.41 36.79
CA PHE A 228 -5.15 2.44 36.92
C PHE A 228 -3.79 1.83 37.25
N VAL A 229 -2.74 2.32 36.59
CA VAL A 229 -1.33 1.94 36.83
C VAL A 229 -0.48 3.10 37.34
N ARG A 230 -1.02 4.33 37.30
CA ARG A 230 -0.51 5.51 38.01
C ARG A 230 -1.41 5.84 39.20
N TYR A 231 -0.82 6.26 40.31
CA TYR A 231 -1.48 6.46 41.62
C TYR A 231 -1.22 7.84 42.25
N ASP A 232 -0.43 8.65 41.55
CA ASP A 232 -0.01 10.03 41.79
C ASP A 232 -1.06 11.07 41.32
N ARG A 233 -2.28 10.63 41.05
CA ARG A 233 -3.37 11.45 40.50
C ARG A 233 -4.75 10.94 40.88
N GLU A 234 -5.75 11.78 40.66
CA GLU A 234 -7.17 11.43 40.77
C GLU A 234 -7.57 10.34 39.77
N ARG A 235 -8.62 9.58 40.13
CA ARG A 235 -9.14 8.45 39.33
C ARG A 235 -10.57 8.72 38.93
N PHE A 236 -10.85 8.53 37.65
CA PHE A 236 -12.19 8.54 37.03
C PHE A 236 -12.63 7.11 36.72
N ASP A 237 -13.93 6.86 36.52
CA ASP A 237 -14.41 5.53 36.13
C ASP A 237 -14.59 5.37 34.61
N LEU A 238 -14.98 4.17 34.17
CA LEU A 238 -15.20 3.89 32.75
C LEU A 238 -16.46 4.59 32.21
N GLN A 239 -17.46 4.84 33.05
CA GLN A 239 -18.69 5.54 32.69
C GLN A 239 -18.44 7.04 32.51
N ASP A 240 -17.54 7.66 33.28
CA ASP A 240 -17.06 9.03 33.06
C ASP A 240 -16.36 9.14 31.70
N LEU A 241 -15.46 8.19 31.40
CA LEU A 241 -14.73 8.13 30.13
C LEU A 241 -15.65 7.88 28.92
N LEU A 242 -16.77 7.17 29.11
CA LEU A 242 -17.80 6.93 28.09
C LEU A 242 -18.86 8.05 27.99
N ARG A 243 -18.93 8.96 28.97
CA ARG A 243 -19.76 10.18 28.95
C ARG A 243 -19.03 11.39 28.38
N ALA A 244 -17.69 11.37 28.41
CA ALA A 244 -16.83 12.39 27.82
C ALA A 244 -17.13 12.59 26.32
N SER A 245 -16.99 13.83 25.84
CA SER A 245 -17.06 14.12 24.40
C SER A 245 -15.86 13.49 23.68
N ALA A 246 -16.14 12.53 22.80
CA ALA A 246 -15.13 11.75 22.09
C ALA A 246 -14.84 12.33 20.70
N GLU A 247 -13.73 13.05 20.55
CA GLU A 247 -13.22 13.55 19.27
C GLU A 247 -12.22 12.54 18.68
N VAL A 248 -12.35 12.20 17.38
CA VAL A 248 -11.43 11.26 16.72
C VAL A 248 -10.15 11.99 16.33
N LEU A 249 -9.07 11.80 17.10
CA LEU A 249 -7.75 12.35 16.79
C LEU A 249 -7.10 11.68 15.57
N GLY A 250 -7.41 10.40 15.33
CA GLY A 250 -6.94 9.69 14.13
C GLY A 250 -7.12 8.18 14.17
N ASN A 251 -7.15 7.58 12.99
CA ASN A 251 -7.08 6.13 12.80
C ASN A 251 -5.65 5.77 12.38
N GLY A 252 -4.91 5.07 13.25
CA GLY A 252 -3.59 4.53 12.98
C GLY A 252 -3.63 3.03 12.64
N THR A 253 -2.50 2.47 12.25
CA THR A 253 -2.39 1.07 11.80
C THR A 253 -2.67 0.00 12.87
N PHE A 254 -2.84 0.37 14.14
CA PHE A 254 -3.25 -0.54 15.22
C PHE A 254 -4.68 -0.32 15.73
N GLY A 255 -5.34 0.75 15.29
CA GLY A 255 -6.67 1.12 15.76
C GLY A 255 -6.85 2.63 15.87
N SER A 256 -7.77 3.06 16.74
CA SER A 256 -8.32 4.41 16.74
C SER A 256 -7.91 5.17 18.00
N SER A 257 -7.45 6.42 17.84
CA SER A 257 -7.14 7.33 18.95
C SER A 257 -8.25 8.36 19.09
N TYR A 258 -8.79 8.47 20.31
CA TYR A 258 -9.86 9.40 20.66
C TYR A 258 -9.36 10.36 21.74
N LYS A 259 -9.71 11.64 21.61
CA LYS A 259 -9.60 12.64 22.68
C LYS A 259 -10.91 12.60 23.46
N ALA A 260 -10.81 12.43 24.77
CA ALA A 260 -11.92 12.40 25.70
C ALA A 260 -11.72 13.52 26.73
N VAL A 261 -12.64 14.48 26.79
CA VAL A 261 -12.63 15.53 27.82
C VAL A 261 -13.58 15.13 28.94
N LEU A 262 -13.02 14.88 30.13
CA LEU A 262 -13.78 14.55 31.34
C LEU A 262 -14.49 15.81 31.85
N LEU A 263 -15.71 15.65 32.40
CA LEU A 263 -16.59 16.77 32.76
C LEU A 263 -15.95 17.79 33.72
N ASP A 264 -15.20 17.29 34.71
CA ASP A 264 -14.50 18.09 35.72
C ASP A 264 -13.01 17.70 35.81
N GLY A 265 -12.41 17.21 34.71
CA GLY A 265 -11.08 16.57 34.73
C GLY A 265 -10.19 16.85 33.52
N PRO A 266 -8.94 16.34 33.51
CA PRO A 266 -7.99 16.57 32.44
C PRO A 266 -8.43 15.94 31.10
N GLY A 267 -7.94 16.50 30.00
CA GLY A 267 -8.09 15.92 28.67
C GLY A 267 -7.27 14.63 28.54
N MET A 268 -7.93 13.54 28.15
CA MET A 268 -7.32 12.22 28.02
C MET A 268 -7.26 11.78 26.55
N VAL A 269 -6.28 10.94 26.22
CA VAL A 269 -6.22 10.18 24.96
C VAL A 269 -6.52 8.72 25.23
N VAL A 270 -7.54 8.20 24.56
CA VAL A 270 -7.95 6.79 24.61
C VAL A 270 -7.55 6.12 23.29
N LYS A 271 -6.60 5.19 23.33
CA LYS A 271 -6.20 4.38 22.17
C LYS A 271 -6.88 3.02 22.20
N ARG A 272 -7.78 2.77 21.23
CA ARG A 272 -8.52 1.51 21.05
C ARG A 272 -7.78 0.59 20.09
N PHE A 273 -7.13 -0.44 20.63
CA PHE A 273 -6.34 -1.40 19.85
C PHE A 273 -7.21 -2.55 19.33
N ARG A 274 -7.17 -2.76 18.01
CA ARG A 274 -7.99 -3.80 17.33
C ARG A 274 -7.27 -5.15 17.19
N HIS A 275 -5.94 -5.15 17.25
CA HIS A 275 -5.09 -6.32 16.91
C HIS A 275 -4.33 -6.89 18.13
N MET A 276 -4.91 -6.75 19.33
CA MET A 276 -4.43 -7.28 20.62
C MET A 276 -5.38 -8.35 21.20
N SER A 277 -6.08 -9.10 20.34
CA SER A 277 -7.10 -10.09 20.70
C SER A 277 -6.54 -11.43 21.20
N ASN A 278 -5.31 -11.77 20.81
CA ASN A 278 -4.71 -13.09 21.05
C ASN A 278 -3.99 -13.24 22.42
N VAL A 279 -3.90 -12.18 23.23
CA VAL A 279 -3.13 -12.14 24.49
C VAL A 279 -3.95 -12.68 25.67
N GLY A 280 -3.32 -13.51 26.52
CA GLY A 280 -3.94 -13.99 27.76
C GLY A 280 -4.28 -12.85 28.73
N LYS A 281 -5.36 -13.01 29.52
CA LYS A 281 -5.79 -11.97 30.47
C LYS A 281 -4.70 -11.60 31.47
N GLU A 282 -4.13 -12.59 32.16
CA GLU A 282 -3.11 -12.36 33.18
C GLU A 282 -1.80 -11.84 32.59
N GLU A 283 -1.41 -12.33 31.41
CA GLU A 283 -0.24 -11.86 30.66
C GLU A 283 -0.35 -10.37 30.29
N PHE A 284 -1.52 -9.94 29.78
CA PHE A 284 -1.80 -8.54 29.48
C PHE A 284 -1.78 -7.68 30.74
N HIS A 285 -2.39 -8.14 31.84
CA HIS A 285 -2.37 -7.41 33.11
C HIS A 285 -0.95 -7.30 33.69
N GLU A 286 -0.14 -8.35 33.62
CA GLU A 286 1.25 -8.31 34.10
C GLU A 286 2.11 -7.36 33.25
N HIS A 287 1.95 -7.39 31.93
CA HIS A 287 2.66 -6.49 31.03
C HIS A 287 2.28 -5.03 31.24
N MET A 288 0.98 -4.72 31.37
CA MET A 288 0.53 -3.34 31.60
C MET A 288 0.90 -2.81 32.99
N ARG A 289 0.95 -3.65 34.03
CA ARG A 289 1.52 -3.27 35.34
C ARG A 289 2.99 -2.89 35.19
N LYS A 290 3.81 -3.68 34.49
CA LYS A 290 5.23 -3.37 34.22
C LYS A 290 5.37 -2.07 33.43
N LEU A 291 4.60 -1.91 32.35
CA LEU A 291 4.59 -0.72 31.51
C LEU A 291 4.28 0.55 32.32
N GLY A 292 3.29 0.46 33.21
CA GLY A 292 2.90 1.53 34.13
C GLY A 292 3.91 1.86 35.25
N THR A 293 5.00 1.09 35.43
CA THR A 293 6.12 1.47 36.30
C THR A 293 7.18 2.32 35.61
N LEU A 294 7.16 2.42 34.27
CA LEU A 294 8.14 3.22 33.54
C LEU A 294 7.89 4.72 33.76
N SER A 295 8.96 5.47 33.99
CA SER A 295 8.94 6.93 34.13
C SER A 295 10.26 7.51 33.64
N HIS A 296 10.17 8.49 32.74
CA HIS A 296 11.29 9.21 32.13
C HIS A 296 10.73 10.52 31.55
N PRO A 297 11.45 11.66 31.58
CA PRO A 297 10.89 12.94 31.10
C PRO A 297 10.38 12.87 29.66
N ASN A 298 11.16 12.28 28.76
CA ASN A 298 10.80 12.12 27.35
C ASN A 298 9.88 10.91 27.04
N LEU A 299 9.05 10.44 27.98
CA LEU A 299 8.18 9.26 27.81
C LEU A 299 6.76 9.52 28.31
N LEU A 300 5.77 9.42 27.42
CA LEU A 300 4.36 9.68 27.75
C LEU A 300 3.82 8.57 28.67
N PRO A 301 3.42 8.85 29.93
CA PRO A 301 3.00 7.81 30.86
C PRO A 301 1.71 7.09 30.42
N LEU A 302 1.67 5.77 30.56
CA LEU A 302 0.41 5.04 30.63
C LEU A 302 -0.28 5.37 31.96
N VAL A 303 -1.50 5.89 31.91
CA VAL A 303 -2.29 6.26 33.10
C VAL A 303 -3.17 5.09 33.55
N ALA A 304 -3.92 4.52 32.62
CA ALA A 304 -4.84 3.42 32.86
C ALA A 304 -5.03 2.54 31.60
N TYR A 305 -5.59 1.34 31.79
CA TYR A 305 -5.95 0.44 30.70
C TYR A 305 -7.28 -0.27 30.97
N TYR A 306 -7.94 -0.75 29.92
CA TYR A 306 -9.14 -1.59 29.97
C TYR A 306 -8.90 -2.89 29.21
N TYR A 307 -9.33 -4.01 29.80
CA TYR A 307 -9.24 -5.35 29.19
C TYR A 307 -10.64 -5.92 28.96
N ARG A 308 -10.94 -6.25 27.70
CA ARG A 308 -11.95 -7.22 27.28
C ARG A 308 -11.31 -8.16 26.25
N ARG A 309 -11.91 -9.34 25.99
CA ARG A 309 -11.33 -10.34 25.08
C ARG A 309 -11.00 -9.75 23.70
N GLU A 310 -12.00 -9.16 23.05
CA GLU A 310 -11.89 -8.58 21.71
C GLU A 310 -11.41 -7.11 21.69
N GLU A 311 -11.28 -6.46 22.85
CA GLU A 311 -11.10 -5.00 22.92
C GLU A 311 -10.13 -4.60 24.03
N LYS A 312 -9.12 -3.79 23.68
CA LYS A 312 -8.17 -3.19 24.63
C LYS A 312 -8.18 -1.68 24.46
N LEU A 313 -8.29 -0.95 25.57
CA LEU A 313 -8.05 0.51 25.59
C LEU A 313 -6.81 0.80 26.42
N LEU A 314 -5.91 1.63 25.91
CA LEU A 314 -4.84 2.27 26.69
C LEU A 314 -5.17 3.76 26.82
N VAL A 315 -4.94 4.33 28.01
CA VAL A 315 -5.29 5.70 28.34
C VAL A 315 -4.05 6.47 28.82
N SER A 316 -3.78 7.62 28.20
CA SER A 316 -2.70 8.55 28.55
C SER A 316 -3.23 9.99 28.56
N ASP A 317 -2.43 10.95 29.02
CA ASP A 317 -2.77 12.37 28.94
C ASP A 317 -2.82 12.87 27.48
N LEU A 318 -3.58 13.96 27.26
CA LEU A 318 -3.63 14.69 25.99
C LEU A 318 -2.44 15.64 25.88
N ILE A 319 -1.71 15.54 24.77
CA ILE A 319 -0.64 16.49 24.39
C ILE A 319 -1.13 17.33 23.21
N GLU A 320 -1.29 18.63 23.42
CA GLU A 320 -2.00 19.52 22.49
C GLU A 320 -1.27 19.70 21.14
N ASN A 321 0.05 19.55 21.11
CA ASN A 321 0.87 19.83 19.93
C ASN A 321 0.72 18.82 18.76
N GLY A 322 -0.13 17.79 18.85
CA GLY A 322 -0.44 16.89 17.73
C GLY A 322 0.59 15.76 17.49
N SER A 323 1.26 15.73 16.33
CA SER A 323 2.38 14.81 16.08
C SER A 323 3.45 15.39 15.14
N LEU A 324 4.68 14.89 15.19
CA LEU A 324 5.81 15.25 14.33
C LEU A 324 5.51 14.92 12.88
N ALA A 325 4.87 13.78 12.62
CA ALA A 325 4.34 13.48 11.29
C ALA A 325 3.29 14.53 10.85
N SER A 326 2.51 15.08 11.78
CA SER A 326 1.62 16.21 11.53
C SER A 326 2.32 17.58 11.47
N HIS A 327 3.60 17.70 11.82
CA HIS A 327 4.41 18.93 11.69
C HIS A 327 5.26 18.92 10.43
N LEU A 328 5.79 17.76 10.02
CA LEU A 328 6.53 17.58 8.78
C LEU A 328 5.59 17.41 7.56
N HIS A 329 4.50 16.62 7.69
CA HIS A 329 3.75 16.11 6.53
C HIS A 329 2.28 16.57 6.43
N ALA A 330 1.74 17.31 7.40
CA ALA A 330 0.37 17.80 7.30
C ALA A 330 0.23 18.95 6.30
N LYS A 331 -0.94 19.08 5.68
CA LYS A 331 -1.24 20.20 4.77
C LYS A 331 -1.08 21.53 5.50
N ARG A 332 -0.22 22.38 4.94
CA ARG A 332 0.15 23.71 5.48
C ARG A 332 -1.12 24.53 5.74
N SER A 333 -1.23 25.00 6.98
CA SER A 333 -2.39 25.77 7.49
C SER A 333 -1.90 27.11 8.04
N PRO A 334 -2.60 28.25 7.80
CA PRO A 334 -2.16 29.55 8.29
C PRO A 334 -1.96 29.58 9.80
N GLY A 335 -0.87 30.19 10.27
CA GLY A 335 -0.51 30.24 11.69
C GLY A 335 0.14 28.97 12.25
N LYS A 336 0.38 27.94 11.42
CA LYS A 336 1.20 26.78 11.84
C LYS A 336 2.69 27.08 11.68
N THR A 337 3.42 26.88 12.77
CA THR A 337 4.81 27.26 12.97
C THR A 337 5.77 26.18 12.46
N TRP A 338 6.77 26.55 11.64
CA TRP A 338 7.75 25.58 11.11
C TRP A 338 8.70 25.04 12.18
N LEU A 339 9.27 23.85 11.91
CA LEU A 339 10.42 23.32 12.63
C LEU A 339 11.71 23.70 11.89
N ASP A 340 12.45 24.66 12.44
CA ASP A 340 13.77 25.08 11.96
C ASP A 340 14.89 24.08 12.37
N TRP A 341 16.14 24.31 11.94
CA TRP A 341 17.26 23.44 12.31
C TRP A 341 17.42 23.30 13.84
N PRO A 342 17.48 24.40 14.64
CA PRO A 342 17.48 24.32 16.10
C PRO A 342 16.36 23.45 16.71
N SER A 343 15.12 23.59 16.23
CA SER A 343 13.97 22.81 16.74
C SER A 343 14.05 21.34 16.34
N ARG A 344 14.47 21.05 15.09
CA ARG A 344 14.66 19.67 14.61
C ARG A 344 15.82 18.97 15.30
N LEU A 345 16.93 19.67 15.54
CA LEU A 345 18.04 19.15 16.33
C LEU A 345 17.61 18.89 17.78
N LYS A 346 16.86 19.81 18.41
CA LYS A 346 16.29 19.60 19.75
C LYS A 346 15.34 18.38 19.81
N ILE A 347 14.53 18.17 18.78
CA ILE A 347 13.68 16.97 18.65
C ILE A 347 14.52 15.69 18.58
N VAL A 348 15.56 15.65 17.72
CA VAL A 348 16.46 14.49 17.62
C VAL A 348 17.24 14.26 18.92
N LYS A 349 17.73 15.33 19.56
CA LYS A 349 18.37 15.25 20.89
C LYS A 349 17.40 14.71 21.94
N GLY A 350 16.19 15.26 22.09
CA GLY A 350 15.22 14.78 23.08
C GLY A 350 14.69 13.35 22.86
N VAL A 351 14.86 12.78 21.67
CA VAL A 351 14.63 11.34 21.40
C VAL A 351 15.85 10.50 21.79
N ALA A 352 17.05 11.07 21.70
CA ALA A 352 18.32 10.45 22.08
C ALA A 352 18.69 10.62 23.57
N ARG A 353 18.13 11.63 24.26
CA ARG A 353 18.67 12.23 25.49
C ARG A 353 17.55 12.66 26.45
N ASP A 354 17.86 12.58 27.74
CA ASP A 354 17.12 13.22 28.84
C ASP A 354 17.40 14.74 28.90
N GLY A 355 16.40 15.58 28.59
CA GLY A 355 16.33 16.97 29.09
C GLY A 355 16.06 18.12 28.10
N THR A 356 14.99 18.87 28.36
CA THR A 356 14.83 20.33 28.10
C THR A 356 14.61 20.86 26.67
N PHE A 357 14.01 20.07 25.79
CA PHE A 357 12.92 20.51 24.91
C PHE A 357 12.21 19.23 24.52
N GLU A 358 10.93 19.04 24.87
CA GLU A 358 10.43 17.69 25.20
C GLU A 358 9.58 17.02 24.09
N PRO A 359 10.19 16.18 23.22
CA PRO A 359 9.46 15.13 22.56
C PRO A 359 9.07 14.07 23.60
N LEU A 360 7.84 13.56 23.50
CA LEU A 360 7.34 12.47 24.35
C LEU A 360 7.16 11.20 23.53
N LEU A 361 7.90 10.15 23.89
CA LEU A 361 7.80 8.83 23.29
C LEU A 361 6.51 8.12 23.75
N THR A 362 5.69 7.68 22.81
CA THR A 362 4.41 6.96 23.03
C THR A 362 4.41 5.56 22.39
N ASP A 363 3.50 4.67 22.78
CA ASP A 363 3.33 3.30 22.24
C ASP A 363 4.57 2.37 22.37
N TYR A 364 5.46 2.69 23.32
CA TYR A 364 6.66 1.92 23.66
C TYR A 364 6.35 0.53 24.23
N ALA A 365 7.25 -0.42 23.99
CA ALA A 365 7.23 -1.78 24.54
C ALA A 365 5.92 -2.59 24.34
N LEU A 366 5.08 -2.22 23.37
CA LEU A 366 3.83 -2.93 23.08
C LEU A 366 4.00 -4.25 22.29
N VAL A 367 5.21 -4.56 21.78
CA VAL A 367 5.49 -5.75 20.93
C VAL A 367 4.83 -7.05 21.43
N PRO A 368 4.97 -7.44 22.71
CA PRO A 368 4.47 -8.74 23.17
C PRO A 368 2.94 -8.83 23.23
N MET A 369 2.24 -7.69 23.14
CA MET A 369 0.78 -7.60 23.27
C MET A 369 0.06 -7.60 21.91
N VAL A 370 0.79 -7.56 20.80
CA VAL A 370 0.28 -7.32 19.45
C VAL A 370 0.40 -8.57 18.60
N ASN A 371 -0.58 -8.84 17.73
CA ASN A 371 -0.47 -9.91 16.73
C ASN A 371 0.78 -9.72 15.85
N ARG A 372 1.65 -10.75 15.81
CA ARG A 372 2.95 -10.73 15.12
C ARG A 372 2.82 -10.39 13.63
N ASP A 373 1.89 -11.04 12.94
CA ASP A 373 1.73 -10.98 11.49
C ASP A 373 1.12 -9.64 11.04
N HIS A 374 0.29 -9.03 11.90
CA HIS A 374 -0.18 -7.66 11.73
C HIS A 374 0.94 -6.65 11.97
N ALA A 375 1.75 -6.85 13.02
CA ALA A 375 2.87 -5.99 13.32
C ALA A 375 3.94 -6.01 12.19
N GLN A 376 4.25 -7.19 11.63
CA GLN A 376 5.10 -7.38 10.43
C GLN A 376 4.76 -6.43 9.29
N GLN A 377 3.47 -6.21 9.04
CA GLN A 377 3.01 -5.44 7.89
C GLN A 377 3.22 -3.93 8.06
N VAL A 378 3.15 -3.39 9.29
CA VAL A 378 2.72 -1.99 9.49
C VAL A 378 3.64 -1.04 10.26
N MET A 379 4.62 -1.47 11.08
CA MET A 379 5.50 -0.51 11.80
C MET A 379 6.82 -0.26 11.02
N VAL A 380 7.90 0.30 11.65
CA VAL A 380 9.20 0.62 10.98
C VAL A 380 10.31 -0.43 11.00
N ALA A 381 10.81 -0.95 12.14
CA ALA A 381 11.99 -1.85 12.16
C ALA A 381 11.84 -3.41 11.88
N TYR A 382 10.65 -4.04 11.79
CA TYR A 382 10.20 -5.21 10.93
C TYR A 382 10.28 -4.76 9.43
N LYS A 383 11.05 -3.71 9.08
CA LYS A 383 11.45 -3.31 7.72
C LYS A 383 12.94 -2.93 7.67
N SER A 384 13.71 -3.25 8.73
CA SER A 384 15.15 -3.00 8.82
C SER A 384 15.99 -3.94 7.90
N PRO A 385 17.30 -3.72 7.74
CA PRO A 385 18.20 -4.60 6.99
C PRO A 385 18.37 -5.99 7.61
N GLU A 386 18.43 -6.02 8.93
CA GLU A 386 18.27 -7.23 9.71
C GLU A 386 16.82 -7.71 9.70
N PHE A 387 15.98 -7.33 8.71
CA PHE A 387 14.72 -7.95 8.26
C PHE A 387 14.83 -8.68 6.88
N THR A 388 16.03 -9.19 6.50
CA THR A 388 16.25 -9.87 5.18
C THR A 388 16.37 -11.42 5.07
N HIS A 389 16.73 -12.23 6.10
CA HIS A 389 16.69 -13.73 6.00
C HIS A 389 16.35 -14.69 7.23
N SER A 390 16.11 -14.33 8.52
CA SER A 390 15.49 -15.13 9.65
C SER A 390 15.33 -14.49 11.11
N ASP A 391 14.19 -13.84 11.44
CA ASP A 391 13.39 -13.90 12.73
C ASP A 391 13.72 -13.25 14.15
N ARG A 392 14.46 -12.13 14.44
CA ARG A 392 14.68 -11.67 15.88
C ARG A 392 14.90 -10.17 16.30
N THR A 393 14.10 -9.58 17.20
CA THR A 393 14.23 -8.15 17.65
C THR A 393 15.59 -7.85 18.30
N THR A 394 16.17 -6.67 18.03
CA THR A 394 17.42 -6.23 18.67
C THR A 394 17.46 -4.74 18.99
N ARG A 395 18.41 -4.34 19.86
CA ARG A 395 18.70 -2.92 20.14
C ARG A 395 19.27 -2.16 18.93
N LYS A 396 19.92 -2.85 17.98
CA LYS A 396 20.37 -2.24 16.70
C LYS A 396 19.18 -1.91 15.80
N THR A 397 18.02 -2.51 16.07
CA THR A 397 16.77 -2.34 15.32
C THR A 397 16.02 -1.09 15.82
N ASP A 398 16.16 -0.73 17.10
CA ASP A 398 15.81 0.60 17.61
C ASP A 398 16.74 1.68 17.05
N VAL A 399 18.05 1.40 16.91
CA VAL A 399 19.01 2.30 16.22
C VAL A 399 18.63 2.51 14.75
N TRP A 400 18.11 1.50 14.05
CA TRP A 400 17.57 1.68 12.70
C TRP A 400 16.37 2.65 12.70
N SER A 401 15.41 2.49 13.62
CA SER A 401 14.30 3.44 13.77
C SER A 401 14.78 4.87 14.07
N LEU A 402 15.81 5.03 14.91
CA LEU A 402 16.44 6.33 15.16
C LEU A 402 17.11 6.91 13.91
N GLY A 403 17.80 6.08 13.11
CA GLY A 403 18.38 6.50 11.83
C GLY A 403 17.31 6.96 10.84
N ILE A 404 16.23 6.20 10.68
CA ILE A 404 15.09 6.58 9.84
C ILE A 404 14.46 7.88 10.31
N LEU A 405 14.25 8.05 11.62
CA LEU A 405 13.73 9.30 12.19
C LEU A 405 14.66 10.49 11.90
N ILE A 406 15.97 10.31 12.02
CA ILE A 406 16.95 11.34 11.66
C ILE A 406 16.85 11.69 10.16
N LEU A 407 16.73 10.71 9.28
CA LEU A 407 16.58 10.95 7.84
C LEU A 407 15.22 11.59 7.49
N GLU A 408 14.13 11.22 8.16
CA GLU A 408 12.81 11.86 8.01
C GLU A 408 12.86 13.33 8.45
N VAL A 409 13.46 13.61 9.61
CA VAL A 409 13.63 14.96 10.15
C VAL A 409 14.57 15.81 9.27
N LEU A 410 15.64 15.23 8.71
CA LEU A 410 16.57 15.93 7.83
C LEU A 410 16.03 16.16 6.42
N THR A 411 15.24 15.25 5.86
CA THR A 411 14.77 15.33 4.47
C THR A 411 13.39 15.98 4.32
N GLY A 412 12.59 16.00 5.39
CA GLY A 412 11.18 16.39 5.34
C GLY A 412 10.30 15.39 4.57
N LYS A 413 10.85 14.28 4.06
CA LYS A 413 10.14 13.33 3.20
C LYS A 413 9.43 12.28 4.05
N PHE A 414 8.11 12.15 3.88
CA PHE A 414 7.39 11.02 4.42
C PHE A 414 7.95 9.71 3.83
N PRO A 415 8.32 8.70 4.63
CA PRO A 415 8.88 7.46 4.09
C PRO A 415 7.75 6.56 3.57
N GLU A 416 7.37 6.75 2.29
CA GLU A 416 6.17 6.17 1.64
C GLU A 416 6.04 4.63 1.77
N ASN A 417 7.17 3.94 1.89
CA ASN A 417 7.31 2.50 2.13
C ASN A 417 6.60 2.00 3.42
N TYR A 418 6.19 2.91 4.30
CA TYR A 418 5.44 2.60 5.51
C TYR A 418 3.92 2.53 5.30
N LEU A 419 3.42 2.87 4.10
CA LEU A 419 2.01 2.72 3.69
C LEU A 419 1.73 1.50 2.80
N MET A 420 2.77 0.85 2.26
CA MET A 420 2.63 -0.26 1.31
C MET A 420 2.79 -1.64 1.98
N GLN A 421 1.97 -2.61 1.56
CA GLN A 421 2.13 -4.03 1.92
C GLN A 421 3.17 -4.69 1.01
N GLY A 422 4.38 -4.92 1.54
CA GLY A 422 5.45 -5.66 0.84
C GLY A 422 6.82 -5.52 1.54
N LYS A 423 7.78 -6.37 1.16
CA LYS A 423 9.20 -6.12 1.48
C LYS A 423 9.71 -4.98 0.59
N GLY A 424 10.51 -4.08 1.15
CA GLY A 424 10.92 -2.83 0.50
C GLY A 424 11.63 -3.02 -0.84
N GLY A 425 11.25 -2.20 -1.82
CA GLY A 425 11.95 -2.05 -3.11
C GLY A 425 12.86 -0.82 -3.13
N ASP A 426 13.30 -0.42 -4.32
CA ASP A 426 14.29 0.65 -4.55
C ASP A 426 13.82 2.08 -4.16
N ALA A 427 12.68 2.22 -3.49
CA ALA A 427 12.08 3.49 -3.04
C ALA A 427 12.28 3.78 -1.53
N ASP A 428 13.04 2.94 -0.82
CA ASP A 428 13.34 3.16 0.61
C ASP A 428 14.10 4.48 0.87
N LEU A 429 13.74 5.19 1.96
CA LEU A 429 14.30 6.51 2.27
C LEU A 429 15.80 6.44 2.59
N ALA A 430 16.24 5.43 3.35
CA ALA A 430 17.66 5.24 3.64
C ALA A 430 18.44 4.84 2.38
N THR A 431 17.81 4.11 1.46
CA THR A 431 18.36 3.74 0.15
C THR A 431 18.49 4.95 -0.78
N TRP A 432 17.47 5.82 -0.85
CA TRP A 432 17.52 7.07 -1.64
C TRP A 432 18.59 8.04 -1.11
N VAL A 433 18.66 8.26 0.21
CA VAL A 433 19.73 9.08 0.82
C VAL A 433 21.11 8.46 0.51
N ASN A 434 21.24 7.13 0.59
CA ASN A 434 22.48 6.45 0.23
C ASN A 434 22.86 6.58 -1.25
N SER A 435 21.91 6.73 -2.19
CA SER A 435 22.26 6.99 -3.60
C SER A 435 22.72 8.43 -3.80
N VAL A 436 21.97 9.43 -3.29
CA VAL A 436 22.27 10.85 -3.48
C VAL A 436 23.63 11.24 -2.89
N VAL A 437 23.93 10.82 -1.66
CA VAL A 437 25.20 11.13 -0.98
C VAL A 437 26.42 10.47 -1.66
N ARG A 438 26.22 9.42 -2.48
CA ARG A 438 27.31 8.77 -3.24
C ARG A 438 27.66 9.47 -4.55
N GLU A 439 26.83 10.39 -5.01
CA GLU A 439 27.02 11.13 -6.27
C GLU A 439 27.58 12.55 -6.00
N GLU A 440 28.17 12.75 -4.81
CA GLU A 440 28.83 13.98 -4.30
C GLU A 440 27.90 15.18 -3.98
N TRP A 441 26.58 15.05 -4.17
CA TRP A 441 25.63 16.14 -3.97
C TRP A 441 24.88 16.01 -2.63
N THR A 442 25.36 16.68 -1.59
CA THR A 442 24.74 16.59 -0.24
C THR A 442 23.62 17.60 0.04
N GLY A 443 23.56 18.71 -0.70
CA GLY A 443 22.57 19.78 -0.46
C GLY A 443 21.12 19.37 -0.72
N GLU A 444 20.86 18.56 -1.76
CA GLU A 444 19.51 18.08 -2.12
C GLU A 444 18.88 17.09 -1.11
N VAL A 445 19.65 16.68 -0.10
CA VAL A 445 19.17 15.79 0.97
C VAL A 445 18.37 16.57 2.02
N PHE A 446 18.60 17.87 2.18
CA PHE A 446 18.05 18.64 3.31
C PHE A 446 16.73 19.33 3.00
N ASP A 447 15.84 19.33 4.00
CA ASP A 447 14.59 20.09 3.98
C ASP A 447 14.88 21.60 3.95
N MET A 448 14.31 22.29 2.95
CA MET A 448 14.45 23.73 2.74
C MET A 448 13.93 24.57 3.93
N ASP A 449 12.98 24.05 4.72
CA ASP A 449 12.48 24.73 5.93
C ASP A 449 13.57 24.82 7.03
N MET A 450 14.62 23.98 7.01
CA MET A 450 15.81 24.14 7.86
C MET A 450 16.81 25.17 7.33
N MET A 451 17.02 25.19 6.00
CA MET A 451 18.06 25.96 5.30
C MET A 451 17.91 27.49 5.40
N ARG A 452 16.83 27.96 6.06
CA ARG A 452 16.62 29.37 6.44
C ARG A 452 17.53 29.81 7.61
N THR A 453 18.16 28.86 8.31
CA THR A 453 19.14 29.12 9.37
C THR A 453 20.53 29.28 8.75
N LYS A 454 21.26 30.35 9.10
CA LYS A 454 22.66 30.52 8.64
C LYS A 454 23.63 29.79 9.56
N ASN A 455 24.74 29.32 8.99
CA ASN A 455 25.85 28.64 9.67
C ASN A 455 25.34 27.43 10.46
N CYS A 456 24.71 26.46 9.78
CA CYS A 456 24.35 25.16 10.36
C CYS A 456 24.53 23.96 9.42
N GLU A 457 25.00 24.18 8.18
CA GLU A 457 25.16 23.11 7.19
C GLU A 457 26.22 22.09 7.64
N GLY A 458 27.26 22.52 8.36
CA GLY A 458 28.27 21.60 8.90
C GLY A 458 27.68 20.65 9.95
N GLU A 459 26.87 21.17 10.87
CA GLU A 459 26.13 20.37 11.86
C GLU A 459 25.04 19.48 11.23
N MET A 460 24.36 19.96 10.18
CA MET A 460 23.39 19.16 9.40
C MET A 460 24.07 17.99 8.67
N LEU A 461 25.25 18.22 8.06
CA LEU A 461 26.08 17.19 7.43
C LEU A 461 26.64 16.18 8.43
N LYS A 462 26.96 16.62 9.67
CA LYS A 462 27.31 15.69 10.76
C LYS A 462 26.11 14.83 11.12
N LEU A 463 24.92 15.40 11.35
CA LEU A 463 23.72 14.62 11.68
C LEU A 463 23.30 13.66 10.55
N LEU A 464 23.47 14.06 9.28
CA LEU A 464 23.23 13.18 8.13
C LEU A 464 24.12 11.93 8.16
N LYS A 465 25.41 12.11 8.46
CA LYS A 465 26.35 10.98 8.63
C LYS A 465 25.92 10.06 9.79
N ILE A 466 25.44 10.62 10.91
CA ILE A 466 24.88 9.82 12.02
C ILE A 466 23.65 9.03 11.55
N GLY A 467 22.70 9.68 10.86
CA GLY A 467 21.52 9.03 10.30
C GLY A 467 21.88 7.87 9.36
N MET A 468 22.87 8.06 8.49
CA MET A 468 23.41 7.02 7.62
C MET A 468 24.12 5.89 8.38
N CYS A 469 24.89 6.18 9.44
CA CYS A 469 25.53 5.16 10.27
C CYS A 469 24.53 4.38 11.14
N CYS A 470 23.41 5.00 11.54
CA CYS A 470 22.28 4.32 12.15
C CYS A 470 21.48 3.50 11.12
N CYS A 471 21.42 3.94 9.87
CA CYS A 471 20.84 3.24 8.72
C CYS A 471 21.84 2.41 7.92
N GLU A 472 22.92 1.91 8.54
CA GLU A 472 23.85 0.99 7.87
C GLU A 472 23.23 -0.43 7.80
N TRP A 473 23.37 -1.05 6.64
CA TRP A 473 22.82 -2.35 6.28
C TRP A 473 23.57 -3.51 6.94
N ASN A 474 24.85 -3.31 7.29
CA ASN A 474 25.67 -4.23 8.07
C ASN A 474 25.60 -3.92 9.58
N LEU A 475 25.07 -4.87 10.38
CA LEU A 475 24.95 -4.77 11.84
C LEU A 475 26.27 -4.51 12.60
N GLU A 476 27.41 -4.98 12.08
CA GLU A 476 28.74 -4.79 12.70
C GLU A 476 29.27 -3.37 12.48
N ARG A 477 28.78 -2.67 11.45
CA ARG A 477 29.15 -1.29 11.10
C ARG A 477 28.13 -0.27 11.57
N ARG A 478 26.87 -0.67 11.72
CA ARG A 478 25.84 0.16 12.34
C ARG A 478 26.26 0.47 13.77
N TRP A 479 26.22 1.75 14.13
CA TRP A 479 26.59 2.23 15.46
C TRP A 479 25.76 1.60 16.58
N ASP A 480 26.27 1.64 17.81
CA ASP A 480 25.45 1.34 18.99
C ASP A 480 24.66 2.55 19.45
N LEU A 481 23.52 2.33 20.12
CA LEU A 481 22.65 3.43 20.54
C LEU A 481 23.41 4.46 21.41
N LYS A 482 24.33 4.01 22.27
CA LYS A 482 25.18 4.89 23.08
C LYS A 482 26.14 5.76 22.26
N GLU A 483 26.65 5.22 21.15
CA GLU A 483 27.58 5.90 20.24
C GLU A 483 26.82 6.93 19.39
N ALA A 484 25.67 6.55 18.84
CA ALA A 484 24.76 7.45 18.14
C ALA A 484 24.30 8.61 19.05
N VAL A 485 23.86 8.32 20.28
CA VAL A 485 23.47 9.33 21.27
C VAL A 485 24.63 10.27 21.59
N ALA A 486 25.83 9.76 21.87
CA ALA A 486 27.00 10.61 22.15
C ALA A 486 27.35 11.54 20.98
N LYS A 487 27.30 11.02 19.74
CA LYS A 487 27.56 11.80 18.51
C LYS A 487 26.45 12.79 18.19
N ILE A 488 25.19 12.50 18.56
CA ILE A 488 24.07 13.46 18.49
C ILE A 488 24.26 14.58 19.51
N GLU A 489 24.71 14.26 20.72
CA GLU A 489 24.96 15.26 21.77
C GLU A 489 26.10 16.23 21.42
N GLU A 490 27.13 15.77 20.71
CA GLU A 490 28.23 16.60 20.18
C GLU A 490 27.78 17.71 19.21
N LEU A 491 26.60 17.60 18.59
CA LEU A 491 26.10 18.54 17.59
C LEU A 491 25.70 19.90 18.19
N LYS A 492 25.86 20.97 17.40
CA LYS A 492 25.51 22.35 17.77
C LYS A 492 24.31 22.88 16.98
N GLU A 493 23.64 23.89 17.54
CA GLU A 493 22.57 24.62 16.84
C GLU A 493 23.12 25.57 15.75
N ARG A 494 24.43 25.87 15.78
CA ARG A 494 25.18 26.64 14.77
C ARG A 494 26.63 26.17 14.69
N ASP A 495 27.23 26.26 13.51
CA ASP A 495 28.66 26.14 13.26
C ASP A 495 29.43 27.30 13.93
N ASN A 496 30.68 27.08 14.32
CA ASN A 496 31.60 28.16 14.73
C ASN A 496 32.32 28.73 13.49
N ASP A 497 32.49 30.05 13.40
CA ASP A 497 33.16 30.73 12.28
C ASP A 497 34.69 30.43 12.13
N ASN A 498 35.24 29.46 12.89
CA ASN A 498 36.65 29.07 12.91
C ASN A 498 36.90 27.54 12.79
N ASP A 499 35.86 26.70 12.78
CA ASP A 499 36.04 25.23 12.74
C ASP A 499 36.24 24.76 11.28
N ASP A 500 37.48 24.86 10.77
CA ASP A 500 37.86 24.48 9.40
C ASP A 500 37.54 23.01 9.08
N LEU A 501 36.95 22.77 7.90
CA LEU A 501 36.14 21.60 7.58
C LEU A 501 36.96 20.33 7.23
N SER A 502 38.21 20.29 7.69
CA SER A 502 39.29 19.41 7.22
C SER A 502 39.84 18.43 8.27
N ASN A 503 39.66 18.69 9.57
CA ASN A 503 40.48 18.08 10.64
C ASN A 503 39.70 17.38 11.79
N SER A 504 38.66 16.60 11.48
CA SER A 504 38.14 15.59 12.42
C SER A 504 37.67 14.32 11.71
N PHE A 505 38.12 13.16 12.23
CA PHE A 505 37.88 11.77 11.78
C PHE A 505 38.72 11.28 10.57
N PRO A 506 39.43 10.12 10.65
CA PRO A 506 40.31 9.63 9.58
C PRO A 506 39.61 9.07 8.33
N SER A 507 40.34 9.08 7.21
CA SER A 507 39.89 8.77 5.84
C SER A 507 39.63 7.27 5.53
N GLU A 508 39.36 6.40 6.50
CA GLU A 508 39.29 4.93 6.30
C GLU A 508 37.86 4.33 6.33
N ALA A 509 36.83 5.13 6.57
CA ALA A 509 35.47 4.65 6.84
C ALA A 509 34.64 4.18 5.61
N LEU A 510 35.23 4.06 4.40
CA LEU A 510 34.52 3.62 3.16
C LEU A 510 35.09 2.32 2.53
N PRO A 511 34.95 1.16 3.20
CA PRO A 511 35.48 -0.12 2.72
C PRO A 511 34.66 -0.78 1.60
N ARG A 512 35.34 -1.10 0.49
CA ARG A 512 34.81 -1.80 -0.69
C ARG A 512 34.51 -3.30 -0.42
N LYS A 513 33.39 -3.82 -1.00
CA LYS A 513 32.99 -5.24 -1.17
C LYS A 513 32.52 -6.06 0.07
N ALA A 514 31.83 -7.18 -0.24
CA ALA A 514 31.46 -8.38 0.56
C ALA A 514 29.94 -8.62 0.86
N TYR A 515 29.58 -9.83 1.33
CA TYR A 515 28.27 -10.52 1.17
C TYR A 515 27.60 -10.97 2.51
N LYS A 516 26.25 -11.23 2.46
CA LYS A 516 25.34 -11.98 3.40
C LYS A 516 24.58 -11.17 4.49
N GLY A 517 23.41 -11.67 4.95
CA GLY A 517 22.49 -11.03 5.94
C GLY A 517 21.93 -12.02 7.00
N ARG A 518 20.83 -11.65 7.73
CA ARG A 518 19.55 -12.42 8.03
C ARG A 518 18.37 -11.47 8.49
N GLU A 519 17.28 -11.93 9.14
CA GLU A 519 15.95 -11.23 9.36
C GLU A 519 15.46 -11.04 10.83
N ASP A 520 14.43 -10.18 10.88
CA ASP A 520 13.62 -9.47 11.87
C ASP A 520 14.26 -8.94 13.17
N TYR A 521 13.62 -8.16 14.09
CA TYR A 521 12.23 -7.68 14.28
C TYR A 521 12.15 -6.22 14.86
N GLN A 522 10.99 -5.56 14.72
CA GLN A 522 10.62 -4.13 14.98
C GLN A 522 10.68 -3.63 16.45
N LEU A 523 10.71 -2.32 16.71
CA LEU A 523 9.46 -1.51 16.77
C LEU A 523 9.51 -0.06 16.18
N PHE A 524 8.36 0.62 16.27
CA PHE A 524 8.07 2.01 15.83
C PHE A 524 8.22 3.02 16.98
N LEU A 525 8.29 4.31 16.67
CA LEU A 525 7.92 5.39 17.58
C LEU A 525 7.56 6.70 16.83
N VAL A 526 6.73 7.55 17.43
CA VAL A 526 6.25 8.84 16.89
C VAL A 526 6.41 9.94 17.95
N VAL A 527 6.69 11.17 17.51
CA VAL A 527 7.14 12.33 18.31
C VAL A 527 6.23 13.56 18.06
N ILE A 528 6.47 14.77 18.63
CA ILE A 528 5.68 16.02 18.53
C ILE A 528 6.55 17.28 18.87
N MET A 529 6.37 18.48 18.28
CA MET A 529 6.61 19.84 18.89
C MET A 529 6.35 21.08 17.97
N ALA A 530 6.42 22.33 18.48
CA ALA A 530 6.02 23.60 17.82
C ALA A 530 7.09 24.75 17.85
N GLY A 531 6.82 25.92 17.23
CA GLY A 531 7.76 27.07 17.04
C GLY A 531 7.09 28.48 17.10
N PRO A 532 7.67 29.57 16.50
CA PRO A 532 6.87 30.50 15.66
C PRO A 532 7.58 31.27 14.49
N ASP A 533 6.77 31.53 13.44
CA ASP A 533 6.73 32.62 12.42
C ASP A 533 7.96 33.27 11.74
N SER A 534 7.90 33.35 10.40
CA SER A 534 8.51 34.43 9.57
C SER A 534 7.98 34.50 8.12
N GLN A 535 7.48 35.67 7.69
CA GLN A 535 6.74 35.87 6.43
C GLN A 535 7.53 35.53 5.14
N ALA A 536 6.80 35.14 4.08
CA ALA A 536 7.33 34.91 2.74
C ALA A 536 7.37 36.19 1.88
N LYS A 537 8.19 36.19 0.82
CA LYS A 537 8.44 37.36 -0.05
C LYS A 537 8.06 37.03 -1.50
N PHE A 538 7.45 37.99 -2.20
CA PHE A 538 7.04 37.87 -3.60
C PHE A 538 8.18 38.19 -4.57
N ILE A 539 8.05 37.77 -5.84
CA ILE A 539 9.00 37.99 -6.95
C ILE A 539 8.21 38.49 -8.16
N GLU A 540 8.67 39.55 -8.82
CA GLU A 540 7.98 40.19 -9.95
C GLU A 540 8.61 39.85 -11.32
N SER A 541 7.91 40.20 -12.41
CA SER A 541 8.47 40.16 -13.78
C SER A 541 9.63 41.14 -13.99
N SER A 542 9.67 42.23 -13.21
CA SER A 542 10.77 43.18 -13.12
C SER A 542 12.06 42.50 -12.62
N ASP A 543 11.95 41.68 -11.57
CA ASP A 543 13.05 40.88 -11.02
C ASP A 543 13.59 39.87 -12.04
N PHE A 544 12.73 39.26 -12.88
CA PHE A 544 13.19 38.31 -13.90
C PHE A 544 14.11 38.96 -14.94
N VAL A 545 13.73 40.13 -15.45
CA VAL A 545 14.54 40.90 -16.40
C VAL A 545 15.85 41.35 -15.76
N ALA A 546 15.82 41.81 -14.49
CA ALA A 546 17.02 42.16 -13.73
C ALA A 546 17.94 40.95 -13.52
N ASN A 547 17.39 39.79 -13.15
CA ASN A 547 18.13 38.54 -12.93
C ASN A 547 18.87 38.07 -14.18
N LEU A 548 18.22 38.07 -15.35
CA LEU A 548 18.87 37.75 -16.62
C LEU A 548 19.94 38.79 -17.02
N SER A 549 19.61 40.08 -16.91
CA SER A 549 20.53 41.17 -17.24
C SER A 549 21.80 41.15 -16.38
N SER A 550 21.67 40.82 -15.08
CA SER A 550 22.79 40.71 -14.14
C SER A 550 23.82 39.62 -14.50
N ARG A 551 23.42 38.65 -15.32
CA ARG A 551 24.27 37.56 -15.83
C ARG A 551 24.62 37.73 -17.32
N GLY A 552 24.46 38.93 -17.88
CA GLY A 552 24.85 39.25 -19.25
C GLY A 552 23.90 38.73 -20.33
N VAL A 553 22.64 38.45 -20.00
CA VAL A 553 21.61 38.08 -20.98
C VAL A 553 20.74 39.28 -21.30
N ASP A 554 20.97 39.88 -22.47
CA ASP A 554 20.25 41.03 -23.03
C ASP A 554 19.22 40.64 -24.12
N TYR A 555 19.27 39.40 -24.61
CA TYR A 555 18.33 38.84 -25.59
C TYR A 555 17.74 37.48 -25.17
N LEU A 556 16.56 37.18 -25.72
CA LEU A 556 15.95 35.85 -25.77
C LEU A 556 16.00 35.29 -27.20
N LEU A 557 15.86 33.98 -27.35
CA LEU A 557 15.72 33.32 -28.64
C LEU A 557 14.24 33.20 -29.05
N SER A 558 13.97 33.39 -30.34
CA SER A 558 12.73 32.99 -31.02
C SER A 558 13.06 31.97 -32.11
N GLY A 559 12.03 31.41 -32.77
CA GLY A 559 12.23 30.58 -33.98
C GLY A 559 12.82 31.32 -35.19
N GLU A 560 12.92 32.65 -35.14
CA GLU A 560 13.41 33.51 -36.23
C GLU A 560 14.74 34.21 -35.91
N GLY A 561 15.21 34.21 -34.66
CA GLY A 561 16.49 34.81 -34.27
C GLY A 561 16.58 35.24 -32.82
N LYS A 562 17.36 36.31 -32.56
CA LYS A 562 17.51 36.95 -31.24
C LYS A 562 16.53 38.11 -31.10
N VAL A 563 15.86 38.24 -29.95
CA VAL A 563 14.88 39.30 -29.64
C VAL A 563 15.31 40.00 -28.34
N PRO A 564 15.32 41.36 -28.25
CA PRO A 564 15.79 42.03 -27.04
C PRO A 564 14.89 41.79 -25.83
N LEU A 565 15.50 41.43 -24.69
CA LEU A 565 14.82 40.96 -23.48
C LEU A 565 13.77 41.96 -22.95
N LEU A 566 14.12 43.24 -22.85
CA LEU A 566 13.24 44.29 -22.34
C LEU A 566 11.95 44.42 -23.16
N SER A 567 12.06 44.50 -24.50
CA SER A 567 10.91 44.57 -25.41
C SER A 567 10.11 43.26 -25.51
N SER A 568 10.73 42.11 -25.17
CA SER A 568 10.04 40.83 -25.11
C SER A 568 9.08 40.75 -23.91
N CYS A 569 9.42 41.37 -22.78
CA CYS A 569 8.69 41.24 -21.53
C CYS A 569 7.74 42.41 -21.19
N ASP A 570 7.93 43.60 -21.77
CA ASP A 570 7.14 44.78 -21.42
C ASP A 570 5.62 44.61 -21.66
N GLY A 571 4.82 45.04 -20.68
CA GLY A 571 3.36 45.08 -20.73
C GLY A 571 2.64 43.74 -20.88
N LYS A 572 3.29 42.60 -20.64
CA LYS A 572 2.72 41.24 -20.73
C LYS A 572 2.74 40.49 -19.39
N VAL A 573 1.83 39.54 -19.23
CA VAL A 573 1.99 38.44 -18.25
C VAL A 573 3.11 37.54 -18.76
N ILE A 574 4.13 37.30 -17.94
CA ILE A 574 5.27 36.43 -18.29
C ILE A 574 5.13 35.11 -17.53
N CYS A 575 5.14 34.00 -18.25
CA CYS A 575 5.23 32.67 -17.64
C CYS A 575 6.54 31.98 -17.99
N LEU A 576 7.20 31.38 -17.01
CA LEU A 576 8.39 30.57 -17.18
C LEU A 576 8.00 29.10 -17.38
N PHE A 577 8.56 28.43 -18.39
CA PHE A 577 8.33 27.02 -18.66
C PHE A 577 9.65 26.24 -18.61
N PHE A 578 9.83 25.45 -17.56
CA PHE A 578 11.01 24.62 -17.33
C PHE A 578 10.75 23.21 -17.87
N SER A 579 11.53 22.78 -18.87
CA SER A 579 11.17 21.62 -19.71
C SER A 579 12.39 20.98 -20.39
N ALA A 580 12.26 19.75 -20.88
CA ALA A 580 13.31 19.07 -21.65
C ALA A 580 12.75 18.06 -22.68
N ASN A 581 13.48 17.87 -23.77
CA ASN A 581 13.22 16.92 -24.85
C ASN A 581 13.26 15.46 -24.34
N TRP A 582 14.21 15.15 -23.45
CA TRP A 582 14.35 13.80 -22.87
C TRP A 582 13.27 13.46 -21.85
N CYS A 583 12.53 14.45 -21.31
CA CYS A 583 11.50 14.22 -20.31
C CYS A 583 10.14 13.87 -20.95
N ARG A 584 9.62 12.67 -20.66
CA ARG A 584 8.34 12.19 -21.22
C ARG A 584 7.13 13.04 -20.79
N PRO A 585 6.94 13.39 -19.50
CA PRO A 585 5.92 14.35 -19.09
C PRO A 585 6.00 15.71 -19.82
N CYS A 586 7.21 16.26 -20.04
CA CYS A 586 7.38 17.50 -20.81
C CYS A 586 6.83 17.38 -22.24
N LYS A 587 7.11 16.25 -22.92
CA LYS A 587 6.57 15.94 -24.25
C LYS A 587 5.06 15.73 -24.29
N SER A 588 4.44 15.28 -23.19
CA SER A 588 2.98 15.16 -23.09
C SER A 588 2.27 16.49 -22.80
N PHE A 589 2.90 17.38 -22.03
CA PHE A 589 2.31 18.67 -21.65
C PHE A 589 2.51 19.78 -22.69
N ALA A 590 3.70 19.91 -23.29
CA ALA A 590 4.01 21.02 -24.20
C ALA A 590 3.00 21.18 -25.37
N PRO A 591 2.54 20.12 -26.08
CA PRO A 591 1.54 20.26 -27.14
C PRO A 591 0.16 20.76 -26.66
N GLN A 592 -0.15 20.64 -25.37
CA GLN A 592 -1.35 21.20 -24.76
C GLN A 592 -1.16 22.71 -24.50
N LEU A 593 -0.03 23.07 -23.89
CA LEU A 593 0.34 24.47 -23.61
C LEU A 593 0.44 25.30 -24.90
N VAL A 594 0.94 24.73 -26.01
CA VAL A 594 0.95 25.38 -27.34
C VAL A 594 -0.45 25.77 -27.83
N LYS A 595 -1.44 24.87 -27.67
CA LYS A 595 -2.85 25.17 -28.04
C LYS A 595 -3.42 26.31 -27.20
N ILE A 596 -3.14 26.31 -25.90
CA ILE A 596 -3.62 27.30 -24.94
C ILE A 596 -2.99 28.67 -25.23
N TYR A 597 -1.68 28.75 -25.39
CA TYR A 597 -0.96 29.98 -25.74
C TYR A 597 -1.45 30.58 -27.07
N ASN A 598 -1.64 29.76 -28.10
CA ASN A 598 -2.18 30.22 -29.39
C ASN A 598 -3.63 30.74 -29.26
N SER A 599 -4.47 30.07 -28.46
CA SER A 599 -5.85 30.52 -28.18
C SER A 599 -5.90 31.85 -27.41
N LEU A 600 -5.02 32.03 -26.43
CA LEU A 600 -4.91 33.27 -25.65
C LEU A 600 -4.39 34.43 -26.51
N ARG A 601 -3.41 34.20 -27.37
CA ARG A 601 -2.94 35.23 -28.33
C ARG A 601 -3.97 35.57 -29.40
N ALA A 602 -4.71 34.59 -29.90
CA ALA A 602 -5.81 34.82 -30.86
C ALA A 602 -6.98 35.63 -30.26
N THR A 603 -7.17 35.58 -28.95
CA THR A 603 -8.14 36.40 -28.19
C THR A 603 -7.58 37.74 -27.70
N GLY A 604 -6.36 38.11 -28.14
CA GLY A 604 -5.74 39.41 -27.83
C GLY A 604 -5.08 39.52 -26.46
N ASN A 605 -4.95 38.43 -25.70
CA ASN A 605 -4.35 38.46 -24.37
C ASN A 605 -2.82 38.69 -24.46
N LYS A 606 -2.32 39.59 -23.61
CA LYS A 606 -0.89 39.90 -23.50
C LYS A 606 -0.17 38.88 -22.63
N LEU A 607 0.12 37.70 -23.20
CA LEU A 607 0.90 36.64 -22.59
C LEU A 607 2.23 36.46 -23.36
N GLU A 608 3.32 36.22 -22.63
CA GLU A 608 4.54 35.60 -23.17
C GLU A 608 4.91 34.37 -22.35
N ILE A 609 5.48 33.37 -23.02
CA ILE A 609 6.11 32.22 -22.35
C ILE A 609 7.60 32.26 -22.64
N VAL A 610 8.41 32.02 -21.60
CA VAL A 610 9.87 31.90 -21.73
C VAL A 610 10.27 30.48 -21.34
N PHE A 611 10.82 29.75 -22.29
CA PHE A 611 11.33 28.39 -22.12
C PHE A 611 12.72 28.40 -21.49
N ILE A 612 12.89 27.60 -20.44
CA ILE A 612 14.16 27.28 -19.80
C ILE A 612 14.41 25.79 -20.00
N SER A 613 15.47 25.47 -20.72
CA SER A 613 15.80 24.09 -21.09
C SER A 613 16.60 23.38 -20.01
N PHE A 614 16.17 22.15 -19.72
CA PHE A 614 16.90 21.12 -18.95
C PHE A 614 17.54 20.07 -19.88
N ASP A 615 17.67 20.35 -21.17
CA ASP A 615 18.36 19.47 -22.12
C ASP A 615 19.87 19.46 -21.88
N ARG A 616 20.51 18.35 -22.23
CA ARG A 616 21.92 18.08 -21.90
C ARG A 616 22.89 18.60 -22.97
N ASP A 617 22.35 18.96 -24.13
CA ASP A 617 23.04 19.29 -25.34
C ASP A 617 22.18 20.24 -26.20
N GLU A 618 22.83 20.99 -27.08
CA GLU A 618 22.20 22.07 -27.84
C GLU A 618 21.23 21.55 -28.92
N ASP A 619 21.44 20.33 -29.41
CA ASP A 619 20.60 19.72 -30.45
C ASP A 619 19.27 19.20 -29.85
N GLY A 620 19.34 18.59 -28.66
CA GLY A 620 18.17 18.26 -27.85
C GLY A 620 17.34 19.51 -27.52
N PHE A 621 17.99 20.62 -27.16
CA PHE A 621 17.33 21.92 -26.99
C PHE A 621 16.65 22.40 -28.29
N LYS A 622 17.39 22.47 -29.41
CA LYS A 622 16.87 22.94 -30.71
C LYS A 622 15.65 22.17 -31.18
N GLU A 623 15.69 20.83 -31.15
CA GLU A 623 14.59 20.01 -31.64
C GLU A 623 13.33 20.12 -30.77
N HIS A 624 13.47 20.38 -29.47
CA HIS A 624 12.33 20.62 -28.56
C HIS A 624 11.76 22.04 -28.75
N PHE A 625 12.63 23.05 -28.84
CA PHE A 625 12.23 24.44 -29.02
C PHE A 625 11.56 24.72 -30.37
N LYS A 626 11.98 24.02 -31.43
CA LYS A 626 11.40 24.06 -32.78
C LYS A 626 9.89 23.80 -32.86
N CYS A 627 9.30 23.15 -31.85
CA CYS A 627 7.85 22.94 -31.76
C CYS A 627 7.11 23.97 -30.85
N MET A 628 7.80 25.01 -30.37
CA MET A 628 7.27 26.00 -29.43
C MET A 628 7.08 27.38 -30.10
N PRO A 629 5.91 28.05 -29.94
CA PRO A 629 5.60 29.34 -30.56
C PRO A 629 6.00 30.56 -29.69
N TRP A 630 6.87 30.36 -28.70
CA TRP A 630 7.21 31.33 -27.66
C TRP A 630 8.74 31.50 -27.55
N LEU A 631 9.22 32.26 -26.59
CA LEU A 631 10.65 32.61 -26.48
C LEU A 631 11.43 31.62 -25.61
N ALA A 632 12.77 31.62 -25.71
CA ALA A 632 13.64 30.80 -24.86
C ALA A 632 14.85 31.58 -24.33
N VAL A 633 15.33 31.19 -23.14
CA VAL A 633 16.64 31.63 -22.63
C VAL A 633 17.75 30.97 -23.48
N PRO A 634 18.82 31.70 -23.88
CA PRO A 634 19.87 31.11 -24.72
C PRO A 634 20.62 29.96 -24.02
N PHE A 635 20.70 28.80 -24.68
CA PHE A 635 21.18 27.55 -24.09
C PHE A 635 22.62 27.63 -23.55
N GLU A 636 23.53 28.24 -24.31
CA GLU A 636 24.97 28.40 -24.00
C GLU A 636 25.22 28.96 -22.58
N VAL A 637 24.34 29.84 -22.08
CA VAL A 637 24.51 30.55 -20.81
C VAL A 637 24.21 29.67 -19.59
N ASN A 638 23.66 28.45 -19.80
CA ASN A 638 23.47 27.43 -18.76
C ASN A 638 22.69 27.89 -17.50
N LEU A 639 21.83 28.90 -17.63
CA LEU A 639 21.11 29.52 -16.51
C LEU A 639 20.02 28.64 -15.87
N HIS A 640 19.79 27.42 -16.35
CA HIS A 640 18.70 26.56 -15.86
C HIS A 640 18.78 26.31 -14.35
N ARG A 641 19.98 26.12 -13.78
CA ARG A 641 20.17 25.93 -12.33
C ARG A 641 19.82 27.20 -11.56
N TYR A 642 20.47 28.32 -11.90
CA TYR A 642 20.23 29.63 -11.27
C TYR A 642 18.75 30.04 -11.27
N LEU A 643 18.06 29.81 -12.39
CA LEU A 643 16.63 30.10 -12.50
C LEU A 643 15.79 29.07 -11.72
N SER A 644 16.21 27.80 -11.63
CA SER A 644 15.56 26.82 -10.77
C SER A 644 15.76 27.11 -9.28
N ASP A 645 16.91 27.65 -8.87
CA ASP A 645 17.20 28.05 -7.50
C ASP A 645 16.29 29.21 -7.07
N ILE A 646 16.21 30.26 -7.91
CA ILE A 646 15.39 31.47 -7.67
C ILE A 646 13.89 31.17 -7.75
N TYR A 647 13.46 30.37 -8.71
CA TYR A 647 12.05 30.03 -8.93
C TYR A 647 11.68 28.64 -8.37
N HIS A 648 12.46 28.14 -7.40
CA HIS A 648 12.28 26.90 -6.63
C HIS A 648 11.78 25.68 -7.46
N VAL A 649 12.40 25.43 -8.61
CA VAL A 649 11.97 24.42 -9.59
C VAL A 649 12.59 23.06 -9.30
N ASN A 650 11.88 22.29 -8.48
CA ASN A 650 12.36 20.98 -8.01
C ASN A 650 12.01 19.80 -8.96
N ARG A 651 11.34 20.06 -10.10
CA ARG A 651 10.91 19.03 -11.08
C ARG A 651 10.63 19.63 -12.46
N ILE A 652 10.60 18.80 -13.50
CA ILE A 652 10.12 19.18 -14.84
C ILE A 652 9.03 18.21 -15.38
N PRO A 653 8.01 18.69 -16.12
CA PRO A 653 7.75 20.08 -16.45
C PRO A 653 7.33 20.90 -15.22
N SER A 654 7.73 22.17 -15.21
CA SER A 654 7.19 23.18 -14.28
C SER A 654 6.82 24.43 -15.07
N PHE A 655 5.73 25.08 -14.65
CA PHE A 655 5.19 26.28 -15.27
C PHE A 655 4.89 27.29 -14.15
N ILE A 656 5.33 28.55 -14.29
CA ILE A 656 5.27 29.56 -13.23
C ILE A 656 4.85 30.90 -13.85
N SER A 657 3.88 31.61 -13.26
CA SER A 657 3.48 32.97 -13.67
C SER A 657 4.17 34.03 -12.82
N LEU A 658 4.72 35.06 -13.47
CA LEU A 658 5.41 36.21 -12.85
C LEU A 658 4.50 37.45 -12.74
N SER A 659 3.19 37.24 -12.59
CA SER A 659 2.20 38.31 -12.42
C SER A 659 2.31 38.97 -11.03
N SER A 660 1.84 40.22 -10.89
CA SER A 660 1.80 40.94 -9.61
C SER A 660 1.01 40.20 -8.53
N ASP A 661 -0.08 39.56 -8.94
CA ASP A 661 -0.97 38.74 -8.11
C ASP A 661 -0.43 37.30 -8.06
N GLY A 662 0.89 37.19 -7.95
CA GLY A 662 1.68 36.00 -8.22
C GLY A 662 1.31 34.82 -7.32
N ILE A 663 1.31 33.63 -7.90
CA ILE A 663 1.06 32.40 -7.14
C ILE A 663 2.37 31.97 -6.49
N SER A 664 2.30 31.53 -5.23
CA SER A 664 3.40 30.79 -4.62
C SER A 664 3.79 29.62 -5.51
N VAL A 665 5.10 29.48 -5.79
CA VAL A 665 5.70 28.41 -6.62
C VAL A 665 5.22 27.00 -6.24
N GLU A 666 4.79 26.83 -4.99
CA GLU A 666 4.25 25.60 -4.40
C GLU A 666 2.91 25.11 -5.01
N GLU A 667 2.17 25.92 -5.78
CA GLU A 667 0.92 25.48 -6.43
C GLU A 667 1.15 24.81 -7.80
N ASP A 668 0.48 23.68 -8.02
CA ASP A 668 0.64 22.86 -9.23
C ASP A 668 -0.02 23.47 -10.47
N MET A 669 0.63 24.47 -11.06
CA MET A 669 0.20 25.11 -12.30
C MET A 669 0.07 24.16 -13.48
N ILE A 670 0.83 23.06 -13.53
CA ILE A 670 0.72 22.08 -14.62
C ILE A 670 -0.67 21.45 -14.56
N GLY A 671 -1.05 20.89 -13.41
CA GLY A 671 -2.37 20.31 -13.21
C GLY A 671 -3.50 21.31 -13.46
N LEU A 672 -3.35 22.57 -13.06
CA LEU A 672 -4.36 23.62 -13.24
C LEU A 672 -4.50 24.08 -14.70
N VAL A 673 -3.43 24.03 -15.49
CA VAL A 673 -3.46 24.25 -16.95
C VAL A 673 -4.09 23.06 -17.68
N GLU A 674 -3.86 21.82 -17.23
CA GLU A 674 -4.53 20.63 -17.77
C GLU A 674 -6.03 20.58 -17.41
N ASP A 675 -6.40 21.00 -16.19
CA ASP A 675 -7.77 21.03 -15.66
C ASP A 675 -8.66 22.10 -16.31
N TYR A 676 -8.16 23.34 -16.42
CA TYR A 676 -8.96 24.52 -16.81
C TYR A 676 -8.59 25.09 -18.18
N GLY A 677 -7.44 24.72 -18.77
CA GLY A 677 -7.01 25.19 -20.07
C GLY A 677 -6.81 26.71 -20.13
N ALA A 678 -7.39 27.36 -21.14
CA ALA A 678 -7.28 28.81 -21.32
C ALA A 678 -8.05 29.65 -20.27
N GLU A 679 -9.07 29.09 -19.60
CA GLU A 679 -9.86 29.83 -18.60
C GLU A 679 -9.08 30.16 -17.32
N ALA A 680 -7.97 29.44 -17.11
CA ALA A 680 -7.00 29.67 -16.05
C ALA A 680 -6.22 30.99 -16.21
N PHE A 681 -6.14 31.57 -17.42
CA PHE A 681 -5.53 32.89 -17.64
C PHE A 681 -6.30 33.97 -16.81
N PRO A 682 -5.61 34.92 -16.12
CA PRO A 682 -4.20 35.30 -16.21
C PRO A 682 -3.19 34.47 -15.37
N PHE A 683 -3.53 33.25 -14.98
CA PHE A 683 -2.69 32.36 -14.17
C PHE A 683 -2.29 32.99 -12.83
N THR A 684 -3.27 33.61 -12.15
CA THR A 684 -3.12 34.22 -10.82
C THR A 684 -3.90 33.44 -9.78
N ARG A 685 -3.49 33.53 -8.50
CA ARG A 685 -4.09 32.73 -7.43
C ARG A 685 -5.57 33.02 -7.25
N LYS A 686 -5.92 34.32 -7.27
CA LYS A 686 -7.30 34.80 -7.27
C LYS A 686 -8.14 34.14 -8.38
N ARG A 687 -7.60 34.03 -9.59
CA ARG A 687 -8.29 33.39 -10.72
C ARG A 687 -8.53 31.90 -10.49
N PHE A 688 -7.61 31.22 -9.81
CA PHE A 688 -7.76 29.81 -9.46
C PHE A 688 -8.75 29.60 -8.31
N GLU A 689 -8.77 30.49 -7.33
CA GLU A 689 -9.77 30.51 -6.25
C GLU A 689 -11.19 30.81 -6.80
N GLU A 690 -11.33 31.71 -7.78
CA GLU A 690 -12.58 31.91 -8.56
C GLU A 690 -13.03 30.62 -9.26
N LEU A 691 -12.14 29.95 -10.01
CA LEU A 691 -12.47 28.73 -10.77
C LEU A 691 -12.82 27.54 -9.87
N ARG A 692 -12.08 27.33 -8.78
CA ARG A 692 -12.42 26.34 -7.75
C ARG A 692 -13.78 26.66 -7.11
N SER A 693 -14.06 27.92 -6.80
CA SER A 693 -15.36 28.35 -6.26
C SER A 693 -16.52 28.10 -7.25
N ILE A 694 -16.29 28.26 -8.56
CA ILE A 694 -17.27 27.95 -9.60
C ILE A 694 -17.56 26.44 -9.66
N ASP A 695 -16.53 25.59 -9.64
CA ASP A 695 -16.73 24.13 -9.67
C ASP A 695 -17.31 23.58 -8.35
N ASP A 696 -16.95 24.16 -7.21
CA ASP A 696 -17.57 23.87 -5.90
C ASP A 696 -19.03 24.33 -5.85
N ALA A 697 -19.36 25.49 -6.45
CA ALA A 697 -20.74 25.95 -6.59
C ALA A 697 -21.56 25.04 -7.53
N LYS A 698 -20.97 24.52 -8.62
CA LYS A 698 -21.61 23.48 -9.45
C LYS A 698 -21.82 22.19 -8.67
N ARG A 699 -20.84 21.76 -7.86
CA ARG A 699 -20.88 20.52 -7.07
C ARG A 699 -22.03 20.52 -6.04
N HIS A 700 -22.28 21.64 -5.37
CA HIS A 700 -23.24 21.72 -4.25
C HIS A 700 -24.54 22.48 -4.60
N GLY A 701 -24.58 23.24 -5.70
CA GLY A 701 -25.61 24.24 -5.99
C GLY A 701 -27.00 23.74 -6.42
N GLY A 702 -27.25 22.42 -6.42
CA GLY A 702 -28.58 21.85 -6.66
C GLY A 702 -29.11 21.93 -8.11
N LYS A 703 -28.27 22.33 -9.08
CA LYS A 703 -28.72 22.72 -10.43
C LYS A 703 -28.13 21.82 -11.50
N LEU A 704 -28.86 20.76 -11.86
CA LEU A 704 -28.46 19.79 -12.87
C LEU A 704 -28.11 20.44 -14.23
N GLN A 705 -28.79 21.53 -14.61
CA GLN A 705 -28.50 22.29 -15.83
C GLN A 705 -27.12 22.98 -15.79
N GLN A 706 -26.60 23.36 -14.61
CA GLN A 706 -25.25 23.94 -14.48
C GLN A 706 -24.13 22.89 -14.46
N LEU A 707 -24.48 21.62 -14.27
CA LEU A 707 -23.56 20.47 -14.36
C LEU A 707 -23.56 19.84 -15.75
N LEU A 708 -24.73 19.77 -16.40
CA LEU A 708 -24.95 19.00 -17.63
C LEU A 708 -25.24 19.84 -18.86
N ALA A 709 -25.29 21.17 -18.80
CA ALA A 709 -25.46 22.04 -19.96
C ALA A 709 -24.50 23.24 -19.94
N HIS A 710 -24.23 23.76 -21.13
CA HIS A 710 -23.46 24.98 -21.40
C HIS A 710 -24.05 25.69 -22.62
N GLU A 711 -23.56 26.88 -22.96
CA GLU A 711 -24.13 27.73 -24.02
C GLU A 711 -24.22 27.03 -25.41
N GLY A 712 -23.34 26.06 -25.67
CA GLY A 712 -23.36 25.26 -26.90
C GLY A 712 -24.17 23.95 -26.85
N ARG A 713 -24.64 23.50 -25.66
CA ARG A 713 -25.36 22.21 -25.52
C ARG A 713 -26.26 22.17 -24.29
N ASN A 714 -27.55 21.89 -24.51
CA ASN A 714 -28.59 21.71 -23.48
C ASN A 714 -29.20 20.29 -23.42
N TYR A 715 -28.58 19.30 -24.09
CA TYR A 715 -29.10 17.94 -24.23
C TYR A 715 -28.05 16.86 -23.94
N VAL A 716 -28.51 15.68 -23.49
CA VAL A 716 -27.74 14.42 -23.46
C VAL A 716 -28.24 13.46 -24.55
N LEU A 717 -27.51 12.39 -24.81
CA LEU A 717 -27.87 11.36 -25.80
C LEU A 717 -28.53 10.16 -25.12
N SER A 718 -29.56 9.59 -25.74
CA SER A 718 -30.00 8.22 -25.43
C SER A 718 -29.15 7.17 -26.16
N ARG A 719 -29.37 5.89 -25.83
CA ARG A 719 -28.75 4.75 -26.52
C ARG A 719 -28.91 4.80 -28.05
N ASP A 720 -30.04 5.28 -28.53
CA ASP A 720 -30.35 5.39 -29.97
C ASP A 720 -29.84 6.72 -30.57
N THR A 721 -28.94 7.43 -29.88
CA THR A 721 -28.41 8.78 -30.20
C THR A 721 -29.46 9.91 -30.26
N ARG A 722 -30.70 9.65 -29.80
CA ARG A 722 -31.74 10.69 -29.70
C ARG A 722 -31.35 11.71 -28.62
N LYS A 723 -31.60 12.99 -28.90
CA LYS A 723 -31.29 14.10 -27.98
C LYS A 723 -32.41 14.25 -26.95
N ILE A 724 -32.05 14.21 -25.67
CA ILE A 724 -32.95 14.40 -24.51
C ILE A 724 -32.51 15.69 -23.80
N LEU A 725 -33.42 16.64 -23.59
CA LEU A 725 -33.08 17.92 -22.95
C LEU A 725 -32.77 17.73 -21.46
N VAL A 726 -31.80 18.46 -20.93
CA VAL A 726 -31.42 18.40 -19.51
C VAL A 726 -32.55 18.91 -18.59
N SER A 727 -33.55 19.61 -19.13
CA SER A 727 -34.80 19.95 -18.43
C SER A 727 -35.72 18.74 -18.19
N GLU A 728 -35.69 17.72 -19.05
CA GLU A 728 -36.51 16.49 -18.91
C GLU A 728 -35.99 15.55 -17.80
N LEU A 729 -34.82 15.86 -17.22
CA LEU A 729 -34.18 15.12 -16.15
C LEU A 729 -34.53 15.64 -14.75
N GLY A 730 -35.26 16.76 -14.66
CA GLY A 730 -35.68 17.36 -13.38
C GLY A 730 -36.58 16.41 -12.57
N GLY A 731 -36.38 16.37 -11.25
CA GLY A 731 -37.14 15.49 -10.35
C GLY A 731 -36.75 14.01 -10.38
N LYS A 732 -35.80 13.60 -11.24
CA LYS A 732 -35.17 12.26 -11.16
C LYS A 732 -33.95 12.30 -10.25
N THR A 733 -33.67 11.17 -9.60
CA THR A 733 -32.33 10.87 -9.04
C THR A 733 -31.40 10.55 -10.21
N ILE A 734 -30.20 11.14 -10.25
CA ILE A 734 -29.25 11.00 -11.37
C ILE A 734 -27.98 10.29 -10.91
N GLY A 735 -27.63 9.18 -11.58
CA GLY A 735 -26.33 8.53 -11.44
C GLY A 735 -25.36 9.00 -12.53
N LEU A 736 -24.37 9.83 -12.19
CA LEU A 736 -23.26 10.15 -13.10
C LEU A 736 -22.25 9.00 -13.08
N TYR A 737 -22.27 8.16 -14.12
CA TYR A 737 -21.43 6.98 -14.23
C TYR A 737 -20.16 7.27 -15.03
N PHE A 738 -19.02 7.29 -14.34
CA PHE A 738 -17.70 7.47 -14.93
C PHE A 738 -17.10 6.10 -15.27
N GLY A 739 -16.99 5.79 -16.56
CA GLY A 739 -16.55 4.47 -17.01
C GLY A 739 -16.14 4.42 -18.48
N ALA A 740 -15.57 3.29 -18.90
CA ALA A 740 -15.09 3.05 -20.26
C ALA A 740 -15.19 1.56 -20.64
N HIS A 741 -15.41 1.28 -21.92
CA HIS A 741 -15.47 -0.06 -22.50
C HIS A 741 -14.11 -0.76 -22.43
N TRP A 742 -13.00 -0.05 -22.65
CA TRP A 742 -11.66 -0.64 -22.61
C TRP A 742 -11.27 -1.17 -21.22
N CYS A 743 -11.79 -0.57 -20.15
CA CYS A 743 -11.46 -0.85 -18.76
C CYS A 743 -12.17 -2.11 -18.22
N PRO A 744 -11.47 -3.21 -17.86
CA PRO A 744 -12.11 -4.43 -17.39
C PRO A 744 -12.92 -4.27 -16.08
N PRO A 745 -12.43 -3.56 -15.03
CA PRO A 745 -13.23 -3.23 -13.86
C PRO A 745 -14.52 -2.46 -14.19
N SER A 746 -14.50 -1.57 -15.20
CA SER A 746 -15.70 -0.85 -15.63
C SER A 746 -16.71 -1.80 -16.27
N ARG A 747 -16.28 -2.70 -17.16
CA ARG A 747 -17.19 -3.71 -17.75
C ARG A 747 -17.84 -4.61 -16.68
N ALA A 748 -17.09 -5.02 -15.67
CA ALA A 748 -17.61 -5.83 -14.56
C ALA A 748 -18.65 -5.08 -13.71
N PHE A 749 -18.42 -3.80 -13.42
CA PHE A 749 -19.38 -2.97 -12.68
C PHE A 749 -20.61 -2.59 -13.52
N THR A 750 -20.45 -2.31 -14.83
CA THR A 750 -21.57 -2.04 -15.75
C THR A 750 -22.61 -3.15 -15.70
N ALA A 751 -22.21 -4.43 -15.63
CA ALA A 751 -23.16 -5.54 -15.52
C ALA A 751 -24.00 -5.49 -14.23
N GLN A 752 -23.38 -5.19 -13.07
CA GLN A 752 -24.08 -5.02 -11.80
C GLN A 752 -25.01 -3.79 -11.81
N LEU A 753 -24.54 -2.69 -12.41
CA LEU A 753 -25.28 -1.44 -12.50
C LEU A 753 -26.49 -1.56 -13.45
N ILE A 754 -26.38 -2.32 -14.55
CA ILE A 754 -27.51 -2.67 -15.42
C ILE A 754 -28.59 -3.43 -14.64
N GLN A 755 -28.22 -4.47 -13.88
CA GLN A 755 -29.18 -5.20 -13.06
C GLN A 755 -29.89 -4.28 -12.06
N ALA A 756 -29.13 -3.53 -11.26
CA ALA A 756 -29.70 -2.63 -10.25
C ALA A 756 -30.58 -1.53 -10.88
N TYR A 757 -30.18 -0.98 -12.02
CA TYR A 757 -30.97 -0.01 -12.77
C TYR A 757 -32.31 -0.59 -13.25
N SER A 758 -32.28 -1.75 -13.91
CA SER A 758 -33.48 -2.44 -14.39
C SER A 758 -34.43 -2.82 -13.26
N GLU A 759 -33.92 -3.26 -12.10
CA GLU A 759 -34.73 -3.51 -10.91
C GLU A 759 -35.40 -2.24 -10.37
N ILE A 760 -34.67 -1.11 -10.27
CA ILE A 760 -35.22 0.17 -9.77
C ILE A 760 -36.33 0.70 -10.69
N ILE A 761 -36.07 0.84 -12.00
CA ILE A 761 -37.04 1.43 -12.93
C ILE A 761 -38.31 0.59 -13.09
N THR A 762 -38.24 -0.72 -12.83
CA THR A 762 -39.39 -1.63 -12.91
C THR A 762 -40.21 -1.67 -11.61
N SER A 763 -39.62 -1.34 -10.46
CA SER A 763 -40.25 -1.55 -9.14
C SER A 763 -40.55 -0.29 -8.32
N LYS A 764 -39.99 0.88 -8.67
CA LYS A 764 -40.11 2.12 -7.86
C LYS A 764 -40.19 3.39 -8.73
N ASP A 765 -41.38 3.67 -9.28
CA ASP A 765 -41.78 4.94 -9.96
C ASP A 765 -40.88 5.52 -11.07
N GLY A 766 -39.82 4.82 -11.51
CA GLY A 766 -38.95 5.26 -12.60
C GLY A 766 -38.11 6.51 -12.31
N CYS A 767 -38.09 7.03 -11.06
CA CYS A 767 -37.41 8.27 -10.68
C CYS A 767 -35.88 8.11 -10.50
N PHE A 768 -35.23 7.25 -11.29
CA PHE A 768 -33.78 7.09 -11.37
C PHE A 768 -33.35 7.06 -12.84
N GLU A 769 -32.29 7.79 -13.17
CA GLU A 769 -31.69 7.85 -14.51
C GLU A 769 -30.17 7.79 -14.37
N ILE A 770 -29.48 7.18 -15.34
CA ILE A 770 -28.02 7.12 -15.35
C ILE A 770 -27.49 7.87 -16.57
N ILE A 771 -26.36 8.55 -16.39
CA ILE A 771 -25.69 9.33 -17.44
C ILE A 771 -24.24 8.92 -17.49
N LEU A 772 -23.85 8.28 -18.58
CA LEU A 772 -22.47 7.89 -18.87
C LEU A 772 -21.62 9.13 -19.13
N VAL A 773 -20.67 9.37 -18.23
CA VAL A 773 -19.52 10.24 -18.43
C VAL A 773 -18.38 9.35 -18.94
N SER A 774 -18.36 9.14 -20.26
CA SER A 774 -17.42 8.21 -20.87
C SER A 774 -15.97 8.67 -20.74
N THR A 775 -15.09 7.71 -20.45
CA THR A 775 -13.62 7.82 -20.46
C THR A 775 -13.01 6.86 -21.49
N ASP A 776 -13.78 6.55 -22.54
CA ASP A 776 -13.32 5.81 -23.72
C ASP A 776 -12.28 6.62 -24.52
N ARG A 777 -11.45 5.94 -25.32
CA ARG A 777 -10.29 6.55 -25.99
C ARG A 777 -10.63 7.08 -27.39
N ASP A 778 -11.70 6.56 -27.98
CA ASP A 778 -12.22 7.00 -29.27
C ASP A 778 -13.75 6.83 -29.37
N LEU A 779 -14.32 7.42 -30.42
CA LEU A 779 -15.76 7.42 -30.69
C LEU A 779 -16.33 6.01 -30.96
N LYS A 780 -15.51 5.05 -31.41
CA LYS A 780 -15.93 3.65 -31.66
C LYS A 780 -15.99 2.87 -30.36
N GLU A 781 -15.02 3.04 -29.46
CA GLU A 781 -15.12 2.53 -28.08
C GLU A 781 -16.35 3.12 -27.38
N PHE A 782 -16.56 4.44 -27.45
CA PHE A 782 -17.75 5.11 -26.90
C PHE A 782 -19.07 4.52 -27.42
N ASN A 783 -19.22 4.39 -28.74
CA ASN A 783 -20.45 3.84 -29.34
C ASN A 783 -20.66 2.36 -28.97
N THR A 784 -19.57 1.59 -28.85
CA THR A 784 -19.60 0.19 -28.37
C THR A 784 -19.98 0.13 -26.88
N ASN A 785 -19.56 1.10 -26.08
CA ASN A 785 -19.98 1.24 -24.68
C ASN A 785 -21.48 1.56 -24.61
N LEU A 786 -21.91 2.64 -25.26
CA LEU A 786 -23.28 3.16 -25.25
C LEU A 786 -24.31 2.11 -25.68
N SER A 787 -24.08 1.42 -26.79
CA SER A 787 -25.00 0.38 -27.31
C SER A 787 -25.24 -0.80 -26.35
N ASN A 788 -24.31 -1.07 -25.44
CA ASN A 788 -24.41 -2.12 -24.42
C ASN A 788 -25.07 -1.65 -23.10
N MET A 789 -25.50 -0.38 -23.00
CA MET A 789 -26.11 0.18 -21.79
C MET A 789 -27.53 0.73 -22.03
N PRO A 790 -28.44 0.67 -21.05
CA PRO A 790 -29.84 1.06 -21.20
C PRO A 790 -30.12 2.55 -20.93
N TRP A 791 -29.10 3.35 -20.62
CA TRP A 791 -29.21 4.69 -20.05
C TRP A 791 -28.59 5.78 -20.94
N LEU A 792 -28.58 7.03 -20.46
CA LEU A 792 -28.15 8.21 -21.23
C LEU A 792 -26.63 8.39 -21.23
N ALA A 793 -26.11 9.27 -22.09
CA ALA A 793 -24.69 9.61 -22.17
C ALA A 793 -24.45 11.08 -22.56
N ILE A 794 -23.32 11.63 -22.09
CA ILE A 794 -22.80 12.90 -22.61
C ILE A 794 -22.15 12.64 -23.99
N PRO A 795 -22.33 13.50 -25.01
CA PRO A 795 -21.69 13.32 -26.31
C PRO A 795 -20.16 13.19 -26.20
N TYR A 796 -19.58 12.31 -27.02
CA TYR A 796 -18.15 12.00 -26.90
C TYR A 796 -17.23 13.22 -27.13
N GLU A 797 -17.49 14.07 -28.12
CA GLU A 797 -16.65 15.27 -28.36
C GLU A 797 -16.95 16.45 -27.42
N ASP A 798 -17.79 16.28 -26.39
CA ASP A 798 -18.18 17.36 -25.48
C ASP A 798 -17.28 17.47 -24.23
N ARG A 799 -16.76 18.68 -23.99
CA ARG A 799 -15.85 19.00 -22.87
C ARG A 799 -16.46 18.75 -21.49
N THR A 800 -17.78 18.74 -21.35
CA THR A 800 -18.48 18.45 -20.09
C THR A 800 -18.03 17.10 -19.49
N ARG A 801 -17.56 16.14 -20.30
CA ARG A 801 -16.95 14.91 -19.79
C ARG A 801 -15.70 15.17 -18.92
N GLN A 802 -14.82 16.06 -19.38
CA GLN A 802 -13.62 16.47 -18.67
C GLN A 802 -13.97 17.35 -17.46
N ASP A 803 -14.88 18.32 -17.65
CA ASP A 803 -15.35 19.19 -16.57
C ASP A 803 -15.96 18.39 -15.40
N LEU A 804 -16.77 17.37 -15.67
CA LEU A 804 -17.33 16.52 -14.60
C LEU A 804 -16.26 15.67 -13.91
N CYS A 805 -15.27 15.14 -14.63
CA CYS A 805 -14.14 14.44 -13.98
C CYS A 805 -13.39 15.36 -13.01
N ARG A 806 -13.18 16.64 -13.38
CA ARG A 806 -12.57 17.67 -12.53
C ARG A 806 -13.47 18.07 -11.36
N ILE A 807 -14.71 18.48 -11.63
CA ILE A 807 -15.71 18.93 -10.63
C ILE A 807 -15.93 17.88 -9.54
N PHE A 808 -15.96 16.58 -9.89
CA PHE A 808 -16.13 15.48 -8.95
C PHE A 808 -14.82 14.79 -8.54
N ASN A 809 -13.65 15.31 -8.92
CA ASN A 809 -12.31 14.81 -8.52
C ASN A 809 -12.13 13.30 -8.80
N ILE A 810 -12.55 12.85 -9.98
CA ILE A 810 -12.60 11.44 -10.36
C ILE A 810 -11.22 10.94 -10.78
N LYS A 811 -10.47 10.39 -9.82
CA LYS A 811 -9.10 9.87 -10.02
C LYS A 811 -9.01 8.45 -10.58
N GLY A 812 -10.14 7.78 -10.81
CA GLY A 812 -10.15 6.40 -11.31
C GLY A 812 -11.55 5.92 -11.68
N ILE A 813 -11.60 4.85 -12.49
CA ILE A 813 -12.83 4.26 -13.03
C ILE A 813 -12.90 2.74 -12.75
N PRO A 814 -14.10 2.15 -12.61
CA PRO A 814 -15.40 2.82 -12.60
C PRO A 814 -15.63 3.61 -11.31
N ALA A 815 -16.36 4.72 -11.42
CA ALA A 815 -16.88 5.51 -10.32
C ALA A 815 -18.33 5.94 -10.63
N LEU A 816 -19.15 6.16 -9.60
CA LEU A 816 -20.57 6.53 -9.75
C LEU A 816 -20.93 7.56 -8.69
N VAL A 817 -21.29 8.77 -9.11
CA VAL A 817 -21.81 9.83 -8.23
C VAL A 817 -23.33 9.83 -8.32
N ILE A 818 -24.00 9.85 -7.17
CA ILE A 818 -25.45 9.87 -7.06
C ILE A 818 -25.90 11.26 -6.65
N ILE A 819 -26.77 11.85 -7.45
CA ILE A 819 -27.38 13.17 -7.27
C ILE A 819 -28.88 12.98 -7.04
N GLY A 820 -29.44 13.61 -6.01
CA GLY A 820 -30.85 13.53 -5.65
C GLY A 820 -31.77 14.33 -6.57
N GLN A 821 -33.08 14.17 -6.34
CA GLN A 821 -34.13 14.88 -7.09
C GLN A 821 -34.08 16.41 -6.92
N ASP A 822 -33.47 16.88 -5.82
CA ASP A 822 -33.20 18.29 -5.53
C ASP A 822 -31.88 18.81 -6.15
N GLY A 823 -31.23 17.96 -6.97
CA GLY A 823 -29.97 18.25 -7.64
C GLY A 823 -28.73 18.28 -6.74
N LYS A 824 -28.83 17.95 -5.44
CA LYS A 824 -27.66 17.85 -4.54
C LYS A 824 -27.05 16.45 -4.57
N ILE A 825 -25.78 16.34 -4.20
CA ILE A 825 -25.11 15.04 -4.10
C ILE A 825 -25.67 14.26 -2.89
N ILE A 826 -26.06 13.00 -3.14
CA ILE A 826 -26.37 12.02 -2.10
C ILE A 826 -25.12 11.23 -1.72
N SER A 827 -24.30 10.82 -2.71
CA SER A 827 -23.03 10.13 -2.47
C SER A 827 -22.08 10.23 -3.66
N THR A 828 -20.78 10.35 -3.39
CA THR A 828 -19.72 10.23 -4.41
C THR A 828 -19.21 8.79 -4.59
N ASP A 829 -19.62 7.85 -3.73
CA ASP A 829 -19.33 6.42 -3.85
C ASP A 829 -20.61 5.60 -4.00
N GLY A 830 -21.42 5.96 -5.01
CA GLY A 830 -22.56 5.16 -5.44
C GLY A 830 -22.16 3.76 -5.93
N LYS A 831 -20.88 3.55 -6.28
CA LYS A 831 -20.34 2.26 -6.69
C LYS A 831 -20.34 1.27 -5.53
N ALA A 832 -19.79 1.62 -4.37
CA ALA A 832 -19.84 0.74 -3.20
C ALA A 832 -21.29 0.43 -2.80
N ILE A 833 -22.16 1.45 -2.80
CA ILE A 833 -23.59 1.30 -2.49
C ILE A 833 -24.28 0.29 -3.43
N ILE A 834 -24.09 0.42 -4.75
CA ILE A 834 -24.66 -0.51 -5.74
C ILE A 834 -24.05 -1.92 -5.61
N SER A 835 -22.73 -2.05 -5.50
CA SER A 835 -22.06 -3.36 -5.43
C SER A 835 -22.39 -4.12 -4.14
N LEU A 836 -22.63 -3.44 -3.01
CA LEU A 836 -23.12 -4.05 -1.78
C LEU A 836 -24.62 -4.36 -1.88
N TYR A 837 -25.46 -3.33 -1.98
CA TYR A 837 -26.90 -3.38 -1.70
C TYR A 837 -27.80 -3.47 -2.94
N GLY A 838 -27.28 -3.19 -4.14
CA GLY A 838 -28.04 -3.20 -5.39
C GLY A 838 -29.25 -2.25 -5.36
N ALA A 839 -30.37 -2.66 -5.99
CA ALA A 839 -31.60 -1.87 -6.03
C ALA A 839 -32.27 -1.64 -4.66
N LYS A 840 -31.94 -2.46 -3.64
CA LYS A 840 -32.52 -2.33 -2.29
C LYS A 840 -32.18 -0.97 -1.65
N ALA A 841 -31.01 -0.40 -1.99
CA ALA A 841 -30.53 0.87 -1.47
C ALA A 841 -31.31 2.09 -1.98
N PHE A 842 -31.94 2.05 -3.16
CA PHE A 842 -32.69 3.20 -3.70
C PHE A 842 -33.78 3.67 -2.70
N PRO A 843 -33.84 4.96 -2.32
CA PRO A 843 -33.29 6.15 -3.00
C PRO A 843 -31.84 6.56 -2.65
N PHE A 844 -31.03 5.65 -2.09
CA PHE A 844 -29.61 5.81 -1.76
C PHE A 844 -29.29 6.78 -0.62
N THR A 845 -30.31 7.28 0.09
CA THR A 845 -30.15 8.16 1.26
C THR A 845 -29.53 7.41 2.45
N GLU A 846 -28.81 8.13 3.30
CA GLU A 846 -28.13 7.58 4.49
C GLU A 846 -29.11 6.85 5.44
N SER A 847 -30.31 7.40 5.66
CA SER A 847 -31.40 6.70 6.37
C SER A 847 -31.71 5.35 5.74
N ARG A 848 -31.80 5.29 4.41
CA ARG A 848 -32.16 4.06 3.71
C ARG A 848 -31.04 3.01 3.76
N ILE A 849 -29.78 3.42 3.80
CA ILE A 849 -28.65 2.51 4.05
C ILE A 849 -28.71 2.00 5.50
N THR A 850 -28.91 2.89 6.46
CA THR A 850 -29.05 2.55 7.90
C THR A 850 -30.20 1.56 8.15
N GLU A 851 -31.35 1.73 7.50
CA GLU A 851 -32.48 0.78 7.54
C GLU A 851 -32.11 -0.62 7.05
N ILE A 852 -31.26 -0.72 6.02
CA ILE A 852 -30.81 -2.00 5.44
C ILE A 852 -29.78 -2.65 6.37
N GLU A 853 -28.84 -1.87 6.90
CA GLU A 853 -27.80 -2.35 7.82
C GLU A 853 -28.40 -2.84 9.14
N ALA A 854 -29.36 -2.11 9.73
CA ALA A 854 -30.09 -2.54 10.92
C ALA A 854 -31.00 -3.77 10.67
N ALA A 855 -31.56 -3.91 9.45
CA ALA A 855 -32.31 -5.11 9.08
C ALA A 855 -31.39 -6.33 8.93
N LEU A 856 -30.18 -6.15 8.38
CA LEU A 856 -29.16 -7.20 8.28
C LEU A 856 -28.60 -7.59 9.64
N GLU A 857 -28.32 -6.64 10.54
CA GLU A 857 -27.89 -6.92 11.91
C GLU A 857 -28.92 -7.79 12.65
N LYS A 858 -30.21 -7.43 12.54
CA LYS A 858 -31.32 -8.22 13.09
C LYS A 858 -31.47 -9.61 12.46
N GLU A 859 -31.13 -9.76 11.18
CA GLU A 859 -31.07 -11.08 10.53
C GLU A 859 -29.93 -11.93 11.10
N GLY A 860 -28.76 -11.34 11.34
CA GLY A 860 -27.60 -12.01 11.94
C GLY A 860 -27.82 -12.42 13.39
N ASP A 861 -28.46 -11.57 14.20
CA ASP A 861 -28.81 -11.90 15.59
C ASP A 861 -29.93 -12.95 15.72
N ALA A 862 -30.72 -13.17 14.67
CA ALA A 862 -31.68 -14.27 14.59
C ALA A 862 -31.03 -15.61 14.20
N LEU A 863 -29.78 -15.61 13.74
CA LEU A 863 -29.05 -16.81 13.32
C LEU A 863 -28.14 -17.36 14.44
N PRO A 864 -27.98 -18.68 14.56
CA PRO A 864 -27.07 -19.28 15.53
C PRO A 864 -25.62 -18.90 15.20
N ARG A 865 -24.82 -18.52 16.21
CA ARG A 865 -23.43 -18.08 16.01
C ARG A 865 -22.49 -19.19 15.49
N GLN A 866 -22.86 -20.46 15.64
CA GLN A 866 -22.16 -21.62 15.09
C GLN A 866 -23.14 -22.78 14.83
N VAL A 867 -22.93 -23.56 13.77
CA VAL A 867 -23.73 -24.74 13.40
C VAL A 867 -22.86 -25.96 13.07
N LYS A 868 -23.49 -27.15 13.01
CA LYS A 868 -22.92 -28.36 12.42
C LYS A 868 -23.83 -28.85 11.30
N ASP A 869 -23.32 -28.78 10.07
CA ASP A 869 -24.01 -29.26 8.87
C ASP A 869 -23.72 -30.75 8.62
N LYS A 870 -24.73 -31.53 8.22
CA LYS A 870 -24.60 -32.97 7.95
C LYS A 870 -23.57 -33.32 6.86
N LYS A 871 -23.25 -32.41 5.95
CA LYS A 871 -22.33 -32.61 4.82
C LYS A 871 -20.91 -32.14 5.15
N HIS A 872 -20.69 -31.48 6.29
CA HIS A 872 -19.39 -30.91 6.66
C HIS A 872 -18.92 -31.31 8.07
N GLN A 873 -17.65 -31.72 8.19
CA GLN A 873 -17.14 -32.27 9.46
C GLN A 873 -16.78 -31.21 10.50
N HIS A 874 -16.46 -29.99 10.07
CA HIS A 874 -16.12 -28.87 10.97
C HIS A 874 -17.38 -28.07 11.34
N ALA A 875 -17.35 -27.42 12.50
CA ALA A 875 -18.45 -26.57 12.95
C ALA A 875 -18.35 -25.16 12.35
N LEU A 876 -19.28 -24.83 11.45
CA LEU A 876 -19.31 -23.59 10.67
C LEU A 876 -19.73 -22.41 11.55
N LYS A 877 -19.04 -21.27 11.46
CA LYS A 877 -19.36 -20.04 12.20
C LYS A 877 -20.18 -19.09 11.36
N LEU A 878 -21.06 -18.32 11.99
CA LEU A 878 -21.74 -17.21 11.34
C LEU A 878 -20.76 -16.04 11.14
N ASP A 879 -20.56 -15.61 9.90
CA ASP A 879 -19.73 -14.44 9.53
C ASP A 879 -20.43 -13.56 8.46
N MET A 880 -19.93 -12.33 8.27
CA MET A 880 -20.50 -11.33 7.36
C MET A 880 -19.64 -11.12 6.10
N ALA A 881 -19.86 -11.96 5.10
CA ALA A 881 -19.17 -11.94 3.81
C ALA A 881 -19.82 -10.99 2.78
N LYS A 882 -19.04 -10.10 2.16
CA LYS A 882 -19.53 -9.15 1.13
C LYS A 882 -20.05 -9.86 -0.13
N ALA A 883 -19.46 -10.99 -0.48
CA ALA A 883 -19.95 -11.96 -1.46
C ALA A 883 -19.26 -13.30 -1.22
N TYR A 884 -19.95 -14.41 -1.47
CA TYR A 884 -19.41 -15.78 -1.40
C TYR A 884 -20.14 -16.72 -2.38
N VAL A 885 -19.74 -17.98 -2.47
CA VAL A 885 -20.45 -19.03 -3.23
C VAL A 885 -20.78 -20.17 -2.28
N CYS A 886 -22.07 -20.44 -2.06
CA CYS A 886 -22.51 -21.49 -1.15
C CYS A 886 -22.14 -22.88 -1.68
N ASP A 887 -21.39 -23.66 -0.92
CA ASP A 887 -20.88 -24.96 -1.33
C ASP A 887 -21.97 -26.02 -1.53
N CYS A 888 -23.12 -25.89 -0.87
CA CYS A 888 -24.23 -26.83 -1.04
C CYS A 888 -24.98 -26.61 -2.37
N CYS A 889 -25.35 -25.36 -2.70
CA CYS A 889 -26.20 -25.07 -3.87
C CYS A 889 -25.43 -24.50 -5.07
N LYS A 890 -24.15 -24.12 -4.89
CA LYS A 890 -23.28 -23.39 -5.83
C LYS A 890 -23.85 -22.04 -6.33
N GLY A 891 -24.86 -21.51 -5.65
CA GLY A 891 -25.37 -20.15 -5.84
C GLY A 891 -24.53 -19.11 -5.10
N GLN A 892 -24.54 -17.87 -5.59
CA GLN A 892 -23.88 -16.75 -4.92
C GLN A 892 -24.62 -16.36 -3.63
N GLY A 893 -23.88 -15.94 -2.61
CA GLY A 893 -24.38 -15.39 -1.36
C GLY A 893 -23.80 -14.00 -1.07
N LYS A 894 -24.44 -13.28 -0.15
CA LYS A 894 -24.05 -11.96 0.37
C LYS A 894 -24.51 -11.81 1.81
N PHE A 895 -23.84 -10.93 2.55
CA PHE A 895 -24.10 -10.64 3.96
C PHE A 895 -23.81 -11.87 4.83
N TRP A 896 -24.82 -12.60 5.32
CA TRP A 896 -24.58 -13.71 6.25
C TRP A 896 -24.13 -14.99 5.55
N ALA A 897 -23.05 -15.60 6.04
CA ALA A 897 -22.52 -16.89 5.63
C ALA A 897 -22.26 -17.79 6.85
N PHE A 898 -22.34 -19.11 6.65
CA PHE A 898 -21.80 -20.10 7.58
C PHE A 898 -20.48 -20.65 7.03
N SER A 899 -19.38 -20.13 7.56
CA SER A 899 -18.03 -20.30 7.02
C SER A 899 -17.16 -21.23 7.87
N CYS A 900 -16.17 -21.87 7.24
CA CYS A 900 -15.27 -22.83 7.88
C CYS A 900 -13.82 -22.36 7.96
N ASP A 901 -13.39 -21.88 9.14
CA ASP A 901 -12.01 -21.49 9.49
C ASP A 901 -10.91 -22.48 9.05
N VAL A 902 -11.25 -23.77 8.89
CA VAL A 902 -10.29 -24.86 8.65
C VAL A 902 -10.06 -25.15 7.17
N CYS A 903 -11.03 -24.84 6.29
CA CYS A 903 -11.00 -25.35 4.91
C CYS A 903 -11.94 -24.62 3.92
N ASP A 904 -12.22 -23.33 4.14
CA ASP A 904 -12.80 -22.43 3.13
C ASP A 904 -14.12 -22.96 2.51
N TYR A 905 -15.01 -23.43 3.38
CA TYR A 905 -16.31 -24.01 3.03
C TYR A 905 -17.43 -23.11 3.56
N ASP A 906 -18.23 -22.55 2.65
CA ASP A 906 -19.27 -21.55 2.94
C ASP A 906 -20.67 -22.09 2.66
N LEU A 907 -21.64 -21.84 3.55
CA LEU A 907 -23.06 -22.09 3.30
C LEU A 907 -23.91 -20.84 3.41
N HIS A 908 -24.96 -20.75 2.59
CA HIS A 908 -26.11 -19.89 2.90
C HIS A 908 -26.75 -20.34 4.22
N PRO A 909 -27.27 -19.42 5.06
CA PRO A 909 -28.06 -19.79 6.23
C PRO A 909 -29.21 -20.76 5.94
N ALA A 910 -29.87 -20.61 4.78
CA ALA A 910 -30.94 -21.49 4.32
C ALA A 910 -30.48 -22.83 3.69
N CYS A 911 -29.17 -23.11 3.64
CA CYS A 911 -28.60 -24.35 3.10
C CYS A 911 -27.99 -25.27 4.16
N VAL A 912 -28.05 -24.89 5.45
CA VAL A 912 -27.58 -25.72 6.57
C VAL A 912 -28.57 -26.85 6.83
N GLU A 913 -28.08 -28.09 6.79
CA GLU A 913 -28.81 -29.28 7.24
C GLU A 913 -28.29 -29.71 8.61
N GLU A 914 -28.96 -29.27 9.68
CA GLU A 914 -28.56 -29.57 11.06
C GLU A 914 -28.43 -31.08 11.31
N ALA A 915 -27.33 -31.51 11.92
CA ALA A 915 -27.20 -32.87 12.42
C ALA A 915 -28.18 -33.09 13.60
N CYS A 916 -29.03 -34.11 13.51
CA CYS A 916 -29.92 -34.47 14.62
C CYS A 916 -29.07 -34.86 15.82
N SER A 917 -29.36 -34.28 16.99
CA SER A 917 -28.72 -34.70 18.25
C SER A 917 -29.27 -36.07 18.66
N ASP A 918 -28.46 -37.11 18.57
CA ASP A 918 -28.73 -38.37 19.28
C ASP A 918 -28.82 -38.08 20.79
N SER A 919 -29.88 -38.59 21.42
CA SER A 919 -30.32 -38.27 22.78
C SER A 919 -29.78 -39.22 23.85
#